data_AF-A0A928BHI3-F1
#
_entry.id   AF-A0A928BHI3-F1
#
_cell.length_a   1.000
_cell.length_b   1.000
_cell.length_c   1.000
_cell.angle_alpha   90.00
_cell.angle_beta   90.00
_cell.angle_gamma   90.00
#
_symmetry.space_group_name_H-M   'P 1'
#
loop_
_entity.id
_entity.type
_entity.pdbx_description
1 polymer ?
#
loop_
_entity_poly.entity_id
_entity_poly.type
_entity_poly.pdbx_seq_one_letter_code
_entity_poly.pdbx_strand_id
1 'polypeptide(L)'
;MKLIMLRKGLIYLILLILPVIAMAGPVGETNTIYTQPDGSSFAVRVYGDEWLRIRTTQDGAAIIKDEDGWWCYAVYNVNGEISSTGHHVGNAPAEIISAARNIPYRTLSSNAARRRSVGNEQALRTIESIRNQSVQTKGSGQTYQKRGLVLLVEFSDVKFKFTKEQFYRLLNEQTGSAKQYFQEQFGQGWEFIFDVSDILTLNWPSSHYGKNDEKEDFDYCPWDMIAQACQLADNTIDFSLYDQDGDNYVDNVYVFYAGLSESEHTDQPDLIWPHQYYIYSGKGINLVLDGKRIDRYACSSEIRGDRDLAGIGSFCHEYAHTLGLMDLYDTDYDEEDGWAAGTWRSTSLMDGGNYNNDSQTPPYFNCIERELLGISQATVLQTGQSYELSPVNENGQFYRLDTDTKDEYYLFECRSNDGWDKYIGGKGMLVYHIDKNLKSIFDGYEYSVWTMNEINTRVDHQCADLIEADGRSDRINSLSDLKGNISEIFFPTTRVTSLGTDGSPQLDFWNGNTSNVSITGIRNVNGKITFNVVDRDAVQGVPSVRNVEYTTFPDAAIITFEASDTDIPNTVAVIDWKKTASDAPYTTIKPASIGDGKYACKIEGLESGNVSYEALIRFETQEGVSSSYKLPFMTKRKPGVSWPYIYMPQTRRDNALALHVVGASEASEISWYYDDVPVNPGKDYIFRPDASGVLKAVVIWEDGSKDIIIKQLNVE
;
A
#
# COMPACT_ATOMS: atom_id res chain seq x y z
N MET A 1 -13.87 -48.19 47.81
CA MET A 1 -15.12 -48.76 47.26
C MET A 1 -15.22 -48.28 45.81
N LYS A 2 -15.25 -49.21 44.84
CA LYS A 2 -15.32 -48.95 43.38
C LYS A 2 -16.60 -48.20 43.00
N LEU A 3 -16.54 -47.36 41.95
CA LEU A 3 -17.49 -47.21 40.82
C LEU A 3 -16.90 -46.12 39.89
N ILE A 4 -16.25 -46.41 38.75
CA ILE A 4 -16.76 -46.80 37.41
C ILE A 4 -17.73 -45.79 36.76
N MET A 5 -17.17 -45.08 35.76
CA MET A 5 -17.70 -44.56 34.49
C MET A 5 -19.18 -44.18 34.33
N LEU A 6 -19.42 -43.00 33.75
CA LEU A 6 -20.08 -42.92 32.43
C LEU A 6 -19.80 -41.57 31.73
N ARG A 7 -19.18 -41.67 30.55
CA ARG A 7 -18.99 -40.61 29.56
C ARG A 7 -20.34 -40.11 29.04
N LYS A 8 -20.54 -38.79 29.01
CA LYS A 8 -21.38 -38.12 28.00
C LYS A 8 -20.52 -37.02 27.38
N GLY A 9 -20.17 -37.21 26.10
CA GLY A 9 -19.46 -36.20 25.32
C GLY A 9 -20.38 -35.02 25.06
N LEU A 10 -19.92 -33.83 25.42
CA LEU A 10 -20.45 -32.57 24.92
C LEU A 10 -19.46 -32.12 23.84
N ILE A 11 -19.82 -32.33 22.57
CA ILE A 11 -19.15 -31.67 21.46
C ILE A 11 -19.63 -30.23 21.51
N TYR A 12 -18.74 -29.31 21.92
CA TYR A 12 -18.94 -27.89 21.68
C TYR A 12 -18.73 -27.64 20.19
N LEU A 13 -19.82 -27.52 19.44
CA LEU A 13 -19.80 -26.91 18.11
C LEU A 13 -19.56 -25.41 18.33
N ILE A 14 -18.31 -24.99 18.28
CA ILE A 14 -17.96 -23.57 18.22
C ILE A 14 -18.34 -23.11 16.82
N LEU A 15 -19.53 -22.51 16.69
CA LEU A 15 -19.86 -21.65 15.56
C LEU A 15 -18.91 -20.45 15.63
N LEU A 16 -17.84 -20.51 14.84
CA LEU A 16 -17.05 -19.35 14.46
C LEU A 16 -17.98 -18.43 13.67
N ILE A 17 -18.62 -17.48 14.36
CA ILE A 17 -19.23 -16.32 13.73
C ILE A 17 -18.05 -15.45 13.29
N LEU A 18 -17.63 -15.63 12.04
CA LEU A 18 -16.72 -14.69 11.38
C LEU A 18 -17.50 -13.38 11.16
N PRO A 19 -16.91 -12.21 11.40
CA PRO A 19 -17.54 -10.95 11.05
C PRO A 19 -17.68 -10.88 9.53
N VAL A 20 -18.93 -10.87 9.05
CA VAL A 20 -19.26 -10.52 7.67
C VAL A 20 -19.06 -9.02 7.54
N ILE A 21 -18.08 -8.62 6.73
CA ILE A 21 -17.74 -7.23 6.44
C ILE A 21 -18.59 -6.81 5.25
N ALA A 22 -19.27 -5.65 5.34
CA ALA A 22 -19.97 -5.08 4.18
C ALA A 22 -19.01 -4.81 3.04
N MET A 23 -19.31 -5.26 1.80
CA MET A 23 -18.41 -5.09 0.66
C MET A 23 -19.08 -4.27 -0.47
N ALA A 24 -18.49 -3.16 -0.93
CA ALA A 24 -18.89 -2.41 -2.13
C ALA A 24 -17.75 -2.22 -3.14
N GLY A 25 -16.48 -2.25 -2.69
CA GLY A 25 -15.28 -2.53 -3.51
C GLY A 25 -14.74 -3.96 -3.32
N PRO A 26 -13.41 -4.19 -3.30
CA PRO A 26 -12.80 -5.51 -3.45
C PRO A 26 -13.20 -6.47 -2.34
N VAL A 27 -13.92 -7.54 -2.67
CA VAL A 27 -14.00 -8.75 -1.85
C VAL A 27 -12.61 -9.35 -1.82
N GLY A 28 -12.01 -9.30 -0.63
CA GLY A 28 -10.71 -9.91 -0.42
C GLY A 28 -10.82 -11.43 -0.21
N GLU A 29 -9.72 -12.20 -0.30
CA GLU A 29 -9.67 -13.65 -0.01
C GLU A 29 -10.38 -13.94 1.31
N THR A 30 -11.65 -14.32 1.21
CA THR A 30 -12.48 -14.71 2.34
C THR A 30 -12.65 -16.22 2.23
N ASN A 31 -12.16 -16.93 3.26
CA ASN A 31 -12.46 -18.34 3.40
C ASN A 31 -13.91 -18.46 3.88
N THR A 32 -14.84 -18.58 2.93
CA THR A 32 -16.27 -18.74 3.19
C THR A 32 -16.66 -20.21 3.07
N ILE A 33 -17.69 -20.62 3.80
CA ILE A 33 -18.23 -21.98 3.73
C ILE A 33 -19.50 -21.95 2.90
N TYR A 34 -19.49 -22.63 1.75
CA TYR A 34 -20.69 -22.85 0.95
C TYR A 34 -21.33 -24.17 1.32
N THR A 35 -22.66 -24.24 1.17
CA THR A 35 -23.47 -25.42 1.47
C THR A 35 -24.14 -25.92 0.20
N GLN A 36 -24.02 -27.22 -0.07
CA GLN A 36 -24.73 -27.91 -1.14
C GLN A 36 -26.19 -28.18 -0.73
N PRO A 37 -27.11 -28.39 -1.70
CA PRO A 37 -28.50 -28.74 -1.42
C PRO A 37 -28.70 -29.98 -0.53
N ASP A 38 -27.76 -30.92 -0.51
CA ASP A 38 -27.80 -32.10 0.36
C ASP A 38 -27.32 -31.85 1.81
N GLY A 39 -26.92 -30.61 2.11
CA GLY A 39 -26.42 -30.17 3.41
C GLY A 39 -24.92 -30.40 3.63
N SER A 40 -24.20 -30.99 2.66
CA SER A 40 -22.74 -31.02 2.71
C SER A 40 -22.16 -29.61 2.49
N SER A 41 -20.97 -29.34 3.02
CA SER A 41 -20.34 -28.03 2.92
C SER A 41 -18.87 -28.12 2.56
N PHE A 42 -18.35 -27.05 1.96
CA PHE A 42 -16.97 -26.95 1.52
C PHE A 42 -16.46 -25.50 1.61
N ALA A 43 -15.14 -25.36 1.75
CA ALA A 43 -14.49 -24.06 1.83
C ALA A 43 -14.24 -23.49 0.44
N VAL A 44 -14.50 -22.21 0.29
CA VAL A 44 -14.42 -21.44 -0.96
C VAL A 44 -13.57 -20.20 -0.74
N ARG A 45 -12.78 -19.88 -1.76
CA ARG A 45 -12.15 -18.57 -1.92
C ARG A 45 -13.01 -17.74 -2.84
N VAL A 46 -13.31 -16.54 -2.39
CA VAL A 46 -13.95 -15.51 -3.20
C VAL A 46 -13.08 -14.29 -3.19
N TYR A 47 -12.83 -13.74 -4.37
CA TYR A 47 -12.18 -12.46 -4.55
C TYR A 47 -12.70 -11.79 -5.82
N GLY A 48 -12.66 -10.46 -5.86
CA GLY A 48 -13.22 -9.70 -6.96
C GLY A 48 -13.91 -8.41 -6.58
N ASP A 49 -14.44 -7.73 -7.59
CA ASP A 49 -15.33 -6.58 -7.51
C ASP A 49 -16.62 -6.88 -8.29
N GLU A 50 -17.48 -5.88 -8.48
CA GLU A 50 -18.72 -5.97 -9.25
C GLU A 50 -18.52 -6.38 -10.72
N TRP A 51 -17.31 -6.19 -11.26
CA TRP A 51 -16.99 -6.43 -12.67
C TRP A 51 -16.22 -7.72 -12.90
N LEU A 52 -15.57 -8.26 -11.88
CA LEU A 52 -14.83 -9.51 -11.93
C LEU A 52 -15.03 -10.28 -10.63
N ARG A 53 -15.87 -11.32 -10.67
CA ARG A 53 -16.15 -12.18 -9.52
C ARG A 53 -15.53 -13.55 -9.74
N ILE A 54 -14.54 -13.91 -8.92
CA ILE A 54 -13.87 -15.21 -9.02
C ILE A 54 -14.18 -16.03 -7.77
N ARG A 55 -14.76 -17.22 -8.00
CA ARG A 55 -15.07 -18.20 -6.96
C ARG A 55 -14.30 -19.47 -7.26
N THR A 56 -13.47 -19.90 -6.31
CA THR A 56 -12.73 -21.16 -6.42
C THR A 56 -12.85 -22.00 -5.17
N THR A 57 -12.64 -23.31 -5.30
CA THR A 57 -12.27 -24.15 -4.17
C THR A 57 -10.92 -23.70 -3.57
N GLN A 58 -10.57 -24.16 -2.36
CA GLN A 58 -9.28 -23.84 -1.73
C GLN A 58 -8.05 -24.28 -2.54
N ASP A 59 -8.20 -25.25 -3.44
CA ASP A 59 -7.17 -25.73 -4.36
C ASP A 59 -7.25 -25.09 -5.75
N GLY A 60 -7.97 -23.96 -5.88
CA GLY A 60 -7.96 -23.08 -7.06
C GLY A 60 -8.82 -23.54 -8.23
N ALA A 61 -9.73 -24.51 -8.05
CA ALA A 61 -10.63 -24.92 -9.13
C ALA A 61 -11.87 -24.00 -9.15
N ALA A 62 -12.18 -23.43 -10.31
CA ALA A 62 -13.34 -22.58 -10.52
C ALA A 62 -14.66 -23.31 -10.24
N ILE A 63 -15.63 -22.59 -9.66
CA ILE A 63 -16.95 -23.11 -9.33
C ILE A 63 -18.05 -22.15 -9.76
N ILE A 64 -19.23 -22.70 -10.08
CA ILE A 64 -20.44 -21.93 -10.39
C ILE A 64 -21.66 -22.67 -9.81
N LYS A 65 -22.70 -21.91 -9.47
CA LYS A 65 -23.99 -22.47 -9.04
C LYS A 65 -24.86 -22.75 -10.26
N ASP A 66 -25.42 -23.95 -10.36
CA ASP A 66 -26.34 -24.29 -11.44
C ASP A 66 -27.80 -23.93 -11.11
N GLU A 67 -28.69 -24.11 -12.09
CA GLU A 67 -30.13 -23.80 -11.98
C GLU A 67 -30.85 -24.63 -10.90
N ASP A 68 -30.32 -25.80 -10.53
CA ASP A 68 -30.86 -26.66 -9.47
C ASP A 68 -30.31 -26.27 -8.08
N GLY A 69 -29.45 -25.25 -8.01
CA GLY A 69 -28.86 -24.72 -6.78
C GLY A 69 -27.61 -25.46 -6.30
N TRP A 70 -27.06 -26.40 -7.08
CA TRP A 70 -25.83 -27.10 -6.76
C TRP A 70 -24.60 -26.29 -7.17
N TRP A 71 -23.58 -26.31 -6.31
CA TRP A 71 -22.26 -25.81 -6.69
C TRP A 71 -21.52 -26.88 -7.48
N CYS A 72 -21.20 -26.55 -8.72
CA CYS A 72 -20.47 -27.38 -9.66
C CYS A 72 -19.08 -26.82 -9.94
N TYR A 73 -18.14 -27.70 -10.30
CA TYR A 73 -16.91 -27.25 -10.97
C TYR A 73 -17.28 -26.56 -12.29
N ALA A 74 -16.49 -25.55 -12.66
CA ALA A 74 -16.72 -24.75 -13.85
C ALA A 74 -15.46 -24.66 -14.71
N VAL A 75 -15.65 -24.46 -16.02
CA VAL A 75 -14.56 -24.20 -16.96
C VAL A 75 -14.82 -22.92 -17.72
N TYR A 76 -13.73 -22.19 -17.98
CA TYR A 76 -13.74 -21.01 -18.83
C TYR A 76 -13.33 -21.35 -20.25
N ASN A 77 -13.93 -20.68 -21.24
CA ASN A 77 -13.42 -20.68 -22.60
C ASN A 77 -12.41 -19.55 -22.83
N VAL A 78 -11.87 -19.49 -24.06
CA VAL A 78 -10.85 -18.49 -24.45
C VAL A 78 -11.32 -17.04 -24.39
N ASN A 79 -12.64 -16.80 -24.37
CA ASN A 79 -13.22 -15.47 -24.25
C ASN A 79 -13.51 -15.07 -22.79
N GLY A 80 -13.20 -15.96 -21.83
CA GLY A 80 -13.53 -15.77 -20.42
C GLY A 80 -14.99 -16.10 -20.09
N GLU A 81 -15.73 -16.79 -20.96
CA GLU A 81 -17.09 -17.23 -20.63
C GLU A 81 -17.02 -18.49 -19.74
N ILE A 82 -17.70 -18.47 -18.59
CA ILE A 82 -17.79 -19.58 -17.63
C ILE A 82 -18.92 -20.55 -17.99
N SER A 83 -18.73 -21.83 -17.71
CA SER A 83 -19.77 -22.84 -17.86
C SER A 83 -19.64 -23.94 -16.80
N SER A 84 -20.78 -24.37 -16.25
CA SER A 84 -20.83 -25.52 -15.34
C SER A 84 -20.43 -26.81 -16.06
N THR A 85 -19.60 -27.63 -15.41
CA THR A 85 -19.29 -28.98 -15.92
C THR A 85 -20.36 -30.01 -15.52
N GLY A 86 -21.36 -29.62 -14.74
CA GLY A 86 -22.39 -30.52 -14.17
C GLY A 86 -21.85 -31.49 -13.10
N HIS A 87 -20.61 -31.31 -12.65
CA HIS A 87 -20.01 -32.14 -11.60
C HIS A 87 -19.97 -31.36 -10.29
N HIS A 88 -20.67 -31.86 -9.28
CA HIS A 88 -20.76 -31.20 -7.99
C HIS A 88 -19.40 -31.11 -7.30
N VAL A 89 -19.15 -30.00 -6.62
CA VAL A 89 -17.96 -29.82 -5.79
C VAL A 89 -17.92 -30.91 -4.70
N GLY A 90 -16.78 -31.58 -4.58
CA GLY A 90 -16.61 -32.76 -3.71
C GLY A 90 -16.88 -34.11 -4.39
N ASN A 91 -17.40 -34.13 -5.62
CA ASN A 91 -17.66 -35.34 -6.39
C ASN A 91 -17.43 -35.14 -7.90
N ALA A 92 -16.16 -35.13 -8.32
CA ALA A 92 -15.77 -34.99 -9.73
C ALA A 92 -14.53 -35.82 -10.08
N PRO A 93 -14.39 -36.27 -11.35
CA PRO A 93 -13.14 -36.85 -11.86
C PRO A 93 -11.96 -35.86 -11.77
N ALA A 94 -10.74 -36.38 -11.61
CA ALA A 94 -9.54 -35.56 -11.48
C ALA A 94 -9.29 -34.66 -12.70
N GLU A 95 -9.67 -35.12 -13.89
CA GLU A 95 -9.54 -34.37 -15.15
C GLU A 95 -10.43 -33.12 -15.16
N ILE A 96 -11.62 -33.21 -14.57
CA ILE A 96 -12.55 -32.08 -14.45
C ILE A 96 -12.01 -31.03 -13.48
N ILE A 97 -11.54 -31.47 -12.31
CA ILE A 97 -10.94 -30.57 -11.32
C ILE A 97 -9.70 -29.89 -11.91
N SER A 98 -8.86 -30.64 -12.64
CA SER A 98 -7.68 -30.09 -13.31
C SER A 98 -8.05 -29.08 -14.40
N ALA A 99 -9.12 -29.31 -15.16
CA ALA A 99 -9.58 -28.37 -16.17
C ALA A 99 -10.13 -27.08 -15.53
N ALA A 100 -10.85 -27.22 -14.42
CA ALA A 100 -11.43 -26.10 -13.66
C ALA A 100 -10.39 -25.17 -13.02
N ARG A 101 -9.14 -25.61 -12.87
CA ARG A 101 -8.03 -24.76 -12.42
C ARG A 101 -7.46 -23.85 -13.52
N ASN A 102 -7.84 -24.04 -14.78
CA ASN A 102 -7.37 -23.19 -15.87
C ASN A 102 -8.28 -21.94 -15.99
N ILE A 103 -8.02 -20.95 -15.15
CA ILE A 103 -8.74 -19.67 -15.13
C ILE A 103 -7.98 -18.66 -16.00
N PRO A 104 -8.60 -18.04 -17.03
CA PRO A 104 -7.93 -17.10 -17.93
C PRO A 104 -7.94 -15.68 -17.34
N TYR A 105 -7.24 -15.46 -16.21
CA TYR A 105 -7.24 -14.19 -15.45
C TYR A 105 -7.10 -12.94 -16.31
N ARG A 106 -6.10 -12.89 -17.19
CA ARG A 106 -5.90 -11.75 -18.11
C ARG A 106 -7.11 -11.43 -19.00
N THR A 107 -7.82 -12.46 -19.47
CA THR A 107 -9.02 -12.26 -20.31
C THR A 107 -10.18 -11.75 -19.47
N LEU A 108 -10.35 -12.30 -18.26
CA LEU A 108 -11.39 -11.87 -17.33
C LEU A 108 -11.17 -10.41 -16.89
N SER A 109 -9.95 -10.07 -16.52
CA SER A 109 -9.54 -8.69 -16.19
C SER A 109 -9.76 -7.73 -17.35
N SER A 110 -9.37 -8.11 -18.57
CA SER A 110 -9.60 -7.29 -19.77
C SER A 110 -11.10 -7.02 -20.00
N ASN A 111 -11.95 -8.03 -19.82
CA ASN A 111 -13.40 -7.88 -19.95
C ASN A 111 -13.97 -6.94 -18.86
N ALA A 112 -13.47 -7.04 -17.63
CA ALA A 112 -13.86 -6.20 -16.50
C ALA A 112 -13.44 -4.74 -16.69
N ALA A 113 -12.20 -4.49 -17.08
CA ALA A 113 -11.68 -3.16 -17.41
C ALA A 113 -12.49 -2.49 -18.53
N ARG A 114 -12.89 -3.24 -19.56
CA ARG A 114 -13.78 -2.72 -20.61
C ARG A 114 -15.12 -2.26 -20.04
N ARG A 115 -15.71 -3.00 -19.09
CA ARG A 115 -16.96 -2.60 -18.42
C ARG A 115 -16.74 -1.34 -17.57
N ARG A 116 -15.69 -1.31 -16.74
CA ARG A 116 -15.32 -0.12 -15.93
C ARG A 116 -15.11 1.13 -16.77
N SER A 117 -14.55 0.99 -17.97
CA SER A 117 -14.24 2.11 -18.86
C SER A 117 -15.46 2.80 -19.51
N VAL A 118 -16.65 2.21 -19.38
CA VAL A 118 -17.88 2.82 -19.89
C VAL A 118 -18.12 4.15 -19.18
N GLY A 119 -18.39 5.20 -19.94
CA GLY A 119 -18.68 6.53 -19.37
C GLY A 119 -17.46 7.30 -18.86
N ASN A 120 -16.23 6.82 -19.11
CA ASN A 120 -14.99 7.50 -18.74
C ASN A 120 -14.91 8.96 -19.19
N GLU A 121 -15.33 9.25 -20.42
CA GLU A 121 -15.33 10.63 -20.91
C GLU A 121 -16.23 11.53 -20.07
N GLN A 122 -17.36 11.00 -19.59
CA GLN A 122 -18.25 11.73 -18.69
C GLN A 122 -17.59 11.90 -17.31
N ALA A 123 -16.97 10.86 -16.75
CA ALA A 123 -16.24 10.95 -15.49
C ALA A 123 -15.11 12.00 -15.54
N LEU A 124 -14.35 12.07 -16.64
CA LEU A 124 -13.30 13.08 -16.84
C LEU A 124 -13.86 14.49 -16.93
N ARG A 125 -15.00 14.68 -17.63
CA ARG A 125 -15.71 15.97 -17.67
C ARG A 125 -16.19 16.38 -16.27
N THR A 126 -16.71 15.44 -15.49
CA THR A 126 -17.13 15.69 -14.10
C THR A 126 -15.94 16.12 -13.24
N ILE A 127 -14.79 15.44 -13.34
CA ILE A 127 -13.56 15.85 -12.65
C ILE A 127 -13.17 17.28 -13.03
N GLU A 128 -13.17 17.61 -14.32
CA GLU A 128 -12.79 18.94 -14.78
C GLU A 128 -13.76 20.02 -14.27
N SER A 129 -15.07 19.75 -14.30
CA SER A 129 -16.10 20.62 -13.75
C SER A 129 -15.90 20.87 -12.25
N ILE A 130 -15.74 19.81 -11.46
CA ILE A 130 -15.52 19.89 -10.00
C ILE A 130 -14.21 20.61 -9.68
N ARG A 131 -13.13 20.34 -10.44
CA ARG A 131 -11.83 21.02 -10.27
C ARG A 131 -11.98 22.51 -10.52
N ASN A 132 -12.63 22.91 -11.61
CA ASN A 132 -12.86 24.32 -11.93
C ASN A 132 -13.69 25.01 -10.85
N GLN A 133 -14.75 24.36 -10.36
CA GLN A 133 -15.58 24.88 -9.26
C GLN A 133 -14.77 25.02 -7.95
N SER A 134 -13.99 24.00 -7.58
CA SER A 134 -13.15 24.00 -6.38
C SER A 134 -12.04 25.06 -6.39
N VAL A 135 -11.54 25.43 -7.57
CA VAL A 135 -10.59 26.56 -7.70
C VAL A 135 -11.32 27.89 -7.54
N GLN A 136 -12.53 28.03 -8.10
CA GLN A 136 -13.30 29.27 -8.04
C GLN A 136 -13.85 29.60 -6.65
N THR A 137 -14.13 28.61 -5.81
CA THR A 137 -14.60 28.85 -4.42
C THR A 137 -13.54 29.47 -3.53
N LYS A 138 -12.24 29.28 -3.83
CA LYS A 138 -11.12 29.80 -3.05
C LYS A 138 -11.07 31.33 -3.14
N GLY A 139 -11.64 32.00 -2.14
CA GLY A 139 -11.58 33.46 -1.96
C GLY A 139 -12.72 34.26 -2.60
N SER A 140 -13.66 33.62 -3.30
CA SER A 140 -14.83 34.28 -3.91
C SER A 140 -16.03 34.43 -2.96
N GLY A 141 -16.09 33.59 -1.91
CA GLY A 141 -17.27 33.48 -1.04
C GLY A 141 -18.48 32.82 -1.71
N GLN A 142 -18.30 32.28 -2.92
CA GLN A 142 -19.32 31.52 -3.64
C GLN A 142 -19.41 30.11 -3.06
N THR A 143 -20.65 29.61 -2.92
CA THR A 143 -20.93 28.23 -2.53
C THR A 143 -21.63 27.51 -3.68
N TYR A 144 -21.07 26.37 -4.10
CA TYR A 144 -21.69 25.46 -5.04
C TYR A 144 -22.50 24.41 -4.27
N GLN A 145 -23.74 24.18 -4.70
CA GLN A 145 -24.52 23.07 -4.19
C GLN A 145 -24.17 21.83 -5.00
N LYS A 146 -23.91 20.71 -4.32
CA LYS A 146 -23.86 19.38 -4.90
C LYS A 146 -25.03 18.58 -4.35
N ARG A 147 -26.11 18.57 -5.11
CA ARG A 147 -27.34 17.83 -4.85
C ARG A 147 -27.23 16.42 -5.43
N GLY A 148 -27.51 15.41 -4.62
CA GLY A 148 -27.54 14.00 -5.01
C GLY A 148 -28.93 13.41 -4.79
N LEU A 149 -29.45 12.74 -5.80
CA LEU A 149 -30.72 12.01 -5.71
C LEU A 149 -30.48 10.61 -5.12
N VAL A 150 -31.24 10.26 -4.09
CA VAL A 150 -31.24 8.93 -3.49
C VAL A 150 -32.66 8.34 -3.53
N LEU A 151 -32.83 7.28 -4.32
CA LEU A 151 -34.07 6.53 -4.40
C LEU A 151 -34.03 5.32 -3.45
N LEU A 152 -35.10 5.13 -2.70
CA LEU A 152 -35.30 3.95 -1.85
C LEU A 152 -36.19 2.97 -2.60
N VAL A 153 -35.66 1.79 -2.90
CA VAL A 153 -36.31 0.80 -3.76
C VAL A 153 -36.52 -0.52 -3.03
N GLU A 154 -37.75 -1.02 -3.04
CA GLU A 154 -38.06 -2.36 -2.59
C GLU A 154 -38.68 -3.19 -3.72
N PHE A 155 -38.67 -4.50 -3.57
CA PHE A 155 -39.11 -5.43 -4.59
C PHE A 155 -40.54 -5.91 -4.34
N SER A 156 -41.09 -6.66 -5.31
CA SER A 156 -42.43 -7.24 -5.16
C SER A 156 -42.51 -8.26 -4.02
N ASP A 157 -41.39 -8.91 -3.69
CA ASP A 157 -41.25 -10.00 -2.71
C ASP A 157 -40.37 -9.65 -1.50
N VAL A 158 -39.43 -8.71 -1.64
CA VAL A 158 -38.54 -8.25 -0.58
C VAL A 158 -38.84 -6.81 -0.20
N LYS A 159 -39.07 -6.55 1.10
CA LYS A 159 -39.44 -5.25 1.66
C LYS A 159 -38.34 -4.70 2.55
N PHE A 160 -38.23 -3.37 2.63
CA PHE A 160 -37.26 -2.74 3.53
C PHE A 160 -37.50 -3.17 4.99
N LYS A 161 -36.41 -3.47 5.68
CA LYS A 161 -36.39 -3.58 7.15
C LYS A 161 -36.27 -2.21 7.83
N PHE A 162 -35.72 -1.23 7.12
CA PHE A 162 -35.47 0.11 7.63
C PHE A 162 -36.39 1.18 7.04
N THR A 163 -36.64 2.23 7.82
CA THR A 163 -37.53 3.33 7.41
C THR A 163 -36.78 4.37 6.59
N LYS A 164 -37.51 5.11 5.73
CA LYS A 164 -36.99 6.29 5.03
C LYS A 164 -36.27 7.26 5.97
N GLU A 165 -36.83 7.49 7.16
CA GLU A 165 -36.23 8.37 8.16
C GLU A 165 -34.82 7.89 8.54
N GLN A 166 -34.59 6.59 8.69
CA GLN A 166 -33.26 6.06 9.02
C GLN A 166 -32.24 6.31 7.90
N PHE A 167 -32.64 6.14 6.63
CA PHE A 167 -31.79 6.52 5.49
C PHE A 167 -31.54 8.01 5.42
N TYR A 168 -32.56 8.83 5.69
CA TYR A 168 -32.42 10.27 5.74
C TYR A 168 -31.38 10.68 6.80
N ARG A 169 -31.40 10.07 7.99
CA ARG A 169 -30.39 10.33 9.04
C ARG A 169 -29.00 9.89 8.62
N LEU A 170 -28.88 8.68 8.06
CA LEU A 170 -27.63 8.13 7.54
C LEU A 170 -26.96 9.09 6.54
N LEU A 171 -27.75 9.77 5.72
CA LEU A 171 -27.25 10.64 4.66
C LEU A 171 -27.13 12.11 5.05
N ASN A 172 -28.02 12.64 5.89
CA ASN A 172 -28.15 14.08 6.12
C ASN A 172 -27.96 14.56 7.57
N GLU A 173 -28.09 13.70 8.60
CA GLU A 173 -27.94 14.17 9.98
C GLU A 173 -26.48 14.45 10.34
N GLN A 174 -26.19 15.56 11.02
CA GLN A 174 -24.83 16.11 11.06
C GLN A 174 -23.72 15.19 11.59
N THR A 175 -23.99 14.24 12.49
CA THR A 175 -22.92 13.42 13.07
C THR A 175 -22.89 12.05 12.41
N GLY A 176 -21.78 11.73 11.76
CA GLY A 176 -21.53 10.44 11.12
C GLY A 176 -22.22 10.22 9.79
N SER A 177 -22.84 11.24 9.19
CA SER A 177 -23.53 11.09 7.90
C SER A 177 -22.63 11.29 6.69
N ALA A 178 -23.11 10.81 5.54
CA ALA A 178 -22.49 11.07 4.25
C ALA A 178 -22.36 12.57 3.95
N LYS A 179 -23.38 13.39 4.30
CA LYS A 179 -23.32 14.84 4.17
C LYS A 179 -22.16 15.44 4.97
N GLN A 180 -22.00 15.03 6.23
CA GLN A 180 -20.87 15.49 7.04
C GLN A 180 -19.54 15.09 6.39
N TYR A 181 -19.43 13.82 5.98
CA TYR A 181 -18.23 13.28 5.35
C TYR A 181 -17.80 14.12 4.13
N PHE A 182 -18.67 14.28 3.14
CA PHE A 182 -18.35 15.04 1.93
C PHE A 182 -18.12 16.53 2.21
N GLN A 183 -18.87 17.11 3.14
CA GLN A 183 -18.67 18.51 3.55
C GLN A 183 -17.26 18.73 4.15
N GLU A 184 -16.76 17.78 4.95
CA GLU A 184 -15.40 17.84 5.50
C GLU A 184 -14.31 17.53 4.46
N GLN A 185 -14.60 16.74 3.42
CA GLN A 185 -13.65 16.53 2.33
C GLN A 185 -13.44 17.79 1.49
N PHE A 186 -14.53 18.39 1.03
CA PHE A 186 -14.52 19.53 0.10
C PHE A 186 -14.32 20.88 0.79
N GLY A 187 -14.67 20.98 2.08
CA GLY A 187 -14.47 22.19 2.87
C GLY A 187 -15.40 23.34 2.48
N GLN A 188 -14.90 24.57 2.62
CA GLN A 188 -15.68 25.79 2.38
C GLN A 188 -15.93 25.99 0.87
N GLY A 189 -17.13 26.43 0.53
CA GLY A 189 -17.53 26.70 -0.86
C GLY A 189 -18.31 25.57 -1.53
N TRP A 190 -18.53 24.46 -0.83
CA TRP A 190 -19.43 23.39 -1.25
C TRP A 190 -20.54 23.20 -0.22
N GLU A 191 -21.74 22.85 -0.68
CA GLU A 191 -22.86 22.42 0.14
C GLU A 191 -23.41 21.12 -0.43
N PHE A 192 -23.29 20.02 0.32
CA PHE A 192 -23.86 18.74 -0.08
C PHE A 192 -25.31 18.61 0.39
N ILE A 193 -26.18 18.15 -0.51
CA ILE A 193 -27.61 17.96 -0.26
C ILE A 193 -28.00 16.58 -0.81
N PHE A 194 -28.51 15.69 0.04
CA PHE A 194 -28.99 14.38 -0.41
C PHE A 194 -30.51 14.30 -0.27
N ASP A 195 -31.20 14.26 -1.41
CA ASP A 195 -32.66 14.14 -1.44
C ASP A 195 -33.05 12.67 -1.40
N VAL A 196 -33.82 12.26 -0.38
CA VAL A 196 -34.24 10.86 -0.17
C VAL A 196 -35.70 10.70 -0.56
N SER A 197 -35.97 9.84 -1.55
CA SER A 197 -37.32 9.56 -2.04
C SER A 197 -38.19 8.87 -1.00
N ASP A 198 -39.50 8.79 -1.27
CA ASP A 198 -40.34 7.76 -0.65
C ASP A 198 -39.95 6.36 -1.15
N ILE A 199 -40.35 5.32 -0.43
CA ILE A 199 -40.08 3.93 -0.81
C ILE A 199 -40.88 3.59 -2.07
N LEU A 200 -40.17 3.17 -3.12
CA LEU A 200 -40.71 2.77 -4.42
C LEU A 200 -40.75 1.25 -4.50
N THR A 201 -41.94 0.67 -4.71
CA THR A 201 -42.09 -0.76 -4.91
C THR A 201 -41.97 -1.11 -6.39
N LEU A 202 -40.97 -1.92 -6.74
CA LEU A 202 -40.77 -2.43 -8.08
C LEU A 202 -41.71 -3.62 -8.40
N ASN A 203 -41.94 -3.82 -9.70
CA ASN A 203 -42.93 -4.78 -10.20
C ASN A 203 -42.46 -6.24 -10.22
N TRP A 204 -41.14 -6.48 -10.11
CA TRP A 204 -40.54 -7.81 -10.20
C TRP A 204 -39.88 -8.24 -8.87
N PRO A 205 -39.64 -9.54 -8.67
CA PRO A 205 -38.93 -10.04 -7.49
C PRO A 205 -37.46 -9.60 -7.50
N SER A 206 -36.80 -9.59 -6.33
CA SER A 206 -35.40 -9.17 -6.21
C SER A 206 -34.47 -9.97 -7.12
N SER A 207 -34.71 -11.28 -7.26
CA SER A 207 -33.91 -12.18 -8.11
C SER A 207 -33.98 -11.86 -9.60
N HIS A 208 -34.99 -11.12 -10.06
CA HIS A 208 -35.00 -10.62 -11.43
C HIS A 208 -33.88 -9.60 -11.64
N TYR A 209 -33.73 -8.65 -10.69
CA TYR A 209 -32.81 -7.53 -10.79
C TYR A 209 -31.37 -7.91 -10.44
N GLY A 210 -31.17 -8.86 -9.52
CA GLY A 210 -29.86 -9.42 -9.18
C GLY A 210 -29.46 -10.63 -10.02
N LYS A 211 -30.16 -10.93 -11.13
CA LYS A 211 -29.78 -12.06 -11.99
C LYS A 211 -28.40 -11.80 -12.62
N ASN A 212 -27.47 -12.73 -12.42
CA ASN A 212 -26.17 -12.72 -13.08
C ASN A 212 -26.25 -13.11 -14.57
N ASP A 213 -25.33 -12.55 -15.37
CA ASP A 213 -25.08 -13.01 -16.73
C ASP A 213 -24.56 -14.45 -16.72
N GLU A 214 -25.23 -15.33 -17.47
CA GLU A 214 -24.95 -16.78 -17.48
C GLU A 214 -23.56 -17.14 -18.01
N LYS A 215 -22.87 -16.20 -18.68
CA LYS A 215 -21.58 -16.43 -19.33
C LYS A 215 -20.45 -15.66 -18.69
N GLU A 216 -20.70 -14.45 -18.20
CA GLU A 216 -19.64 -13.57 -17.68
C GLU A 216 -19.77 -13.31 -16.16
N ASP A 217 -20.77 -13.91 -15.49
CA ASP A 217 -20.97 -13.88 -14.02
C ASP A 217 -20.81 -12.48 -13.42
N PHE A 218 -21.44 -11.47 -14.03
CA PHE A 218 -21.67 -10.10 -13.50
C PHE A 218 -23.18 -9.80 -13.46
N ASP A 219 -23.66 -8.85 -12.66
CA ASP A 219 -25.10 -8.54 -12.57
C ASP A 219 -25.66 -8.06 -13.93
N TYR A 220 -26.66 -8.78 -14.45
CA TYR A 220 -27.32 -8.44 -15.71
C TYR A 220 -28.49 -7.47 -15.46
N CYS A 221 -29.49 -7.73 -14.64
CA CYS A 221 -30.66 -6.83 -14.66
C CYS A 221 -30.66 -5.51 -13.81
N PRO A 222 -29.59 -5.03 -13.15
CA PRO A 222 -29.69 -3.81 -12.32
C PRO A 222 -30.15 -2.56 -13.07
N TRP A 223 -29.88 -2.44 -14.38
CA TRP A 223 -30.34 -1.31 -15.17
C TRP A 223 -31.87 -1.19 -15.24
N ASP A 224 -32.60 -2.32 -15.18
CA ASP A 224 -34.07 -2.32 -15.14
C ASP A 224 -34.59 -1.81 -13.80
N MET A 225 -33.85 -2.07 -12.70
CA MET A 225 -34.15 -1.51 -11.37
C MET A 225 -34.05 0.02 -11.41
N ILE A 226 -32.95 0.56 -11.96
CA ILE A 226 -32.74 2.01 -12.05
C ILE A 226 -33.79 2.67 -12.93
N ALA A 227 -34.01 2.14 -14.14
CA ALA A 227 -34.96 2.72 -15.08
C ALA A 227 -36.40 2.73 -14.50
N GLN A 228 -36.83 1.62 -13.89
CA GLN A 228 -38.16 1.54 -13.29
C GLN A 228 -38.29 2.45 -12.06
N ALA A 229 -37.28 2.52 -11.20
CA ALA A 229 -37.28 3.40 -10.04
C ALA A 229 -37.39 4.88 -10.45
N CYS A 230 -36.60 5.32 -11.45
CA CYS A 230 -36.68 6.67 -11.97
C CYS A 230 -38.07 7.00 -12.54
N GLN A 231 -38.66 6.09 -13.33
CA GLN A 231 -40.01 6.25 -13.88
C GLN A 231 -41.09 6.34 -12.81
N LEU A 232 -40.97 5.59 -11.71
CA LEU A 232 -41.90 5.67 -10.58
C LEU A 232 -41.76 6.98 -9.80
N ALA A 233 -40.56 7.53 -9.74
CA ALA A 233 -40.26 8.77 -9.04
C ALA A 233 -40.61 10.05 -9.84
N ASP A 234 -40.74 9.96 -11.17
CA ASP A 234 -40.95 11.09 -12.10
C ASP A 234 -42.09 12.04 -11.71
N ASN A 235 -43.19 11.50 -11.17
CA ASN A 235 -44.32 12.35 -10.76
C ASN A 235 -44.09 13.14 -9.45
N THR A 236 -43.05 12.82 -8.69
CA THR A 236 -42.76 13.42 -7.37
C THR A 236 -41.37 14.06 -7.29
N ILE A 237 -40.48 13.74 -8.24
CA ILE A 237 -39.09 14.21 -8.30
C ILE A 237 -38.87 14.88 -9.66
N ASP A 238 -38.45 16.14 -9.63
CA ASP A 238 -37.99 16.86 -10.82
C ASP A 238 -36.52 16.52 -11.10
N PHE A 239 -36.28 15.70 -12.12
CA PHE A 239 -34.95 15.26 -12.51
C PHE A 239 -34.08 16.40 -13.05
N SER A 240 -34.66 17.52 -13.48
CA SER A 240 -33.90 18.67 -13.99
C SER A 240 -33.03 19.35 -12.93
N LEU A 241 -33.32 19.13 -11.63
CA LEU A 241 -32.57 19.67 -10.51
C LEU A 241 -31.21 19.01 -10.27
N TYR A 242 -30.97 17.85 -10.89
CA TYR A 242 -29.78 17.03 -10.67
C TYR A 242 -28.80 17.07 -11.85
N ASP A 243 -29.02 17.93 -12.85
CA ASP A 243 -28.04 18.30 -13.89
C ASP A 243 -27.36 19.61 -13.47
N GLN A 244 -26.29 19.52 -12.68
CA GLN A 244 -25.67 20.69 -12.05
C GLN A 244 -24.52 21.26 -12.87
N ASP A 245 -23.98 20.50 -13.82
CA ASP A 245 -22.95 20.97 -14.75
C ASP A 245 -23.51 21.41 -16.13
N GLY A 246 -24.80 21.17 -16.39
CA GLY A 246 -25.52 21.67 -17.55
C GLY A 246 -25.27 20.84 -18.82
N ASP A 247 -24.82 19.60 -18.68
CA ASP A 247 -24.51 18.73 -19.82
C ASP A 247 -25.75 17.99 -20.40
N ASN A 248 -26.93 18.21 -19.80
CA ASN A 248 -28.23 17.56 -20.08
C ASN A 248 -28.36 16.12 -19.57
N TYR A 249 -27.47 15.69 -18.68
CA TYR A 249 -27.56 14.43 -17.95
C TYR A 249 -27.84 14.73 -16.49
N VAL A 250 -28.57 13.83 -15.84
CA VAL A 250 -28.60 13.81 -14.38
C VAL A 250 -27.23 13.36 -13.89
N ASP A 251 -26.58 14.17 -13.06
CA ASP A 251 -25.22 13.96 -12.54
C ASP A 251 -25.06 12.56 -11.95
N ASN A 252 -26.04 12.13 -11.16
CA ASN A 252 -26.11 10.78 -10.59
C ASN A 252 -27.50 10.44 -10.02
N VAL A 253 -27.90 9.17 -10.16
CA VAL A 253 -28.99 8.55 -9.38
C VAL A 253 -28.41 7.49 -8.46
N TYR A 254 -28.57 7.65 -7.14
CA TYR A 254 -28.20 6.61 -6.19
C TYR A 254 -29.43 5.78 -5.79
N VAL A 255 -29.32 4.46 -5.72
CA VAL A 255 -30.38 3.57 -5.25
C VAL A 255 -29.95 2.77 -4.02
N PHE A 256 -30.67 2.92 -2.91
CA PHE A 256 -30.67 1.87 -1.88
C PHE A 256 -31.75 0.86 -2.21
N TYR A 257 -31.40 -0.44 -2.24
CA TYR A 257 -32.36 -1.51 -2.46
C TYR A 257 -32.59 -2.36 -1.20
N ALA A 258 -33.81 -2.86 -1.05
CA ALA A 258 -34.20 -3.72 0.08
C ALA A 258 -33.50 -5.09 0.04
N GLY A 259 -33.14 -5.64 1.19
CA GLY A 259 -32.51 -6.95 1.30
C GLY A 259 -30.97 -6.94 1.40
N LEU A 260 -30.39 -8.10 1.12
CA LEU A 260 -28.97 -8.43 1.35
C LEU A 260 -28.12 -8.11 0.12
N SER A 261 -26.81 -8.00 0.31
CA SER A 261 -25.83 -7.77 -0.76
C SER A 261 -25.15 -9.07 -1.19
N GLU A 262 -24.97 -9.30 -2.49
CA GLU A 262 -24.20 -10.46 -2.98
C GLU A 262 -22.75 -10.41 -2.53
N SER A 263 -22.16 -9.22 -2.45
CA SER A 263 -20.77 -9.01 -2.04
C SER A 263 -20.51 -9.45 -0.58
N GLU A 264 -21.56 -9.50 0.25
CA GLU A 264 -21.52 -10.01 1.63
C GLU A 264 -21.98 -11.47 1.74
N HIS A 265 -22.75 -11.93 0.76
CA HIS A 265 -23.42 -13.23 0.72
C HIS A 265 -23.15 -13.89 -0.62
N THR A 266 -21.86 -14.13 -0.87
CA THR A 266 -21.34 -14.57 -2.16
C THR A 266 -21.86 -15.94 -2.61
N ASP A 267 -22.50 -16.68 -1.69
CA ASP A 267 -23.19 -17.96 -1.91
C ASP A 267 -24.61 -17.83 -2.49
N GLN A 268 -25.12 -16.59 -2.60
CA GLN A 268 -26.45 -16.24 -3.10
C GLN A 268 -26.34 -15.34 -4.35
N PRO A 269 -26.05 -15.92 -5.53
CA PRO A 269 -25.75 -15.16 -6.76
C PRO A 269 -26.95 -14.44 -7.41
N ASP A 270 -28.15 -14.53 -6.83
CA ASP A 270 -29.33 -13.77 -7.29
C ASP A 270 -29.54 -12.46 -6.49
N LEU A 271 -28.65 -12.17 -5.54
CA LEU A 271 -28.60 -10.88 -4.86
C LEU A 271 -27.88 -9.87 -5.76
N ILE A 272 -28.16 -8.58 -5.57
CA ILE A 272 -27.48 -7.52 -6.31
C ILE A 272 -26.14 -7.24 -5.62
N TRP A 273 -25.08 -7.10 -6.42
CA TRP A 273 -23.78 -6.60 -5.97
C TRP A 273 -23.77 -5.06 -6.05
N PRO A 274 -23.36 -4.33 -4.99
CA PRO A 274 -23.28 -2.87 -5.01
C PRO A 274 -22.30 -2.36 -6.07
N HIS A 275 -22.68 -1.37 -6.88
CA HIS A 275 -21.84 -0.86 -7.97
C HIS A 275 -22.30 0.51 -8.48
N GLN A 276 -21.47 1.15 -9.28
CA GLN A 276 -21.85 2.23 -10.19
C GLN A 276 -21.97 1.72 -11.62
N TYR A 277 -22.85 2.28 -12.47
CA TYR A 277 -22.79 2.03 -13.91
C TYR A 277 -23.56 3.07 -14.73
N TYR A 278 -23.85 2.73 -15.99
CA TYR A 278 -24.45 3.58 -17.01
C TYR A 278 -25.58 2.84 -17.74
N ILE A 279 -26.84 3.26 -17.58
CA ILE A 279 -27.97 2.61 -18.25
C ILE A 279 -28.05 2.95 -19.75
N TYR A 280 -27.61 4.15 -20.17
CA TYR A 280 -27.59 4.56 -21.57
C TYR A 280 -26.25 4.23 -22.23
N SER A 281 -25.14 4.73 -21.70
CA SER A 281 -23.81 4.50 -22.30
C SER A 281 -23.37 3.04 -22.21
N GLY A 282 -23.82 2.30 -21.19
CA GLY A 282 -23.50 0.87 -21.02
C GLY A 282 -24.50 -0.07 -21.69
N LYS A 283 -25.81 0.20 -21.57
CA LYS A 283 -26.87 -0.73 -22.04
C LYS A 283 -27.77 -0.19 -23.14
N GLY A 284 -27.65 1.08 -23.50
CA GLY A 284 -28.45 1.71 -24.54
C GLY A 284 -29.88 2.05 -24.12
N ILE A 285 -30.21 2.00 -22.82
CA ILE A 285 -31.52 2.41 -22.30
C ILE A 285 -31.63 3.92 -22.38
N ASN A 286 -32.39 4.40 -23.36
CA ASN A 286 -32.61 5.83 -23.59
C ASN A 286 -33.75 6.34 -22.71
N LEU A 287 -33.47 6.63 -21.44
CA LEU A 287 -34.41 7.24 -20.50
C LEU A 287 -34.16 8.75 -20.38
N VAL A 288 -35.19 9.55 -20.66
CA VAL A 288 -35.15 11.00 -20.53
C VAL A 288 -36.36 11.45 -19.71
N LEU A 289 -36.11 12.08 -18.57
CA LEU A 289 -37.11 12.58 -17.62
C LEU A 289 -36.82 14.06 -17.37
N ASP A 290 -37.87 14.89 -17.34
CA ASP A 290 -37.75 16.35 -17.21
C ASP A 290 -36.73 17.02 -18.16
N GLY A 291 -36.58 16.46 -19.35
CA GLY A 291 -35.64 16.94 -20.36
C GLY A 291 -34.17 16.59 -20.09
N LYS A 292 -33.87 15.82 -19.04
CA LYS A 292 -32.53 15.33 -18.69
C LYS A 292 -32.42 13.83 -18.94
N ARG A 293 -31.26 13.41 -19.43
CA ARG A 293 -30.98 11.99 -19.66
C ARG A 293 -30.53 11.34 -18.36
N ILE A 294 -31.12 10.18 -18.06
CA ILE A 294 -30.63 9.31 -16.98
C ILE A 294 -29.63 8.35 -17.61
N ASP A 295 -28.41 8.36 -17.10
CA ASP A 295 -27.36 7.45 -17.55
C ASP A 295 -26.61 6.88 -16.37
N ARG A 296 -25.88 7.73 -15.66
CA ARG A 296 -25.06 7.35 -14.51
C ARG A 296 -25.90 7.03 -13.29
N TYR A 297 -25.60 5.89 -12.65
CA TYR A 297 -26.17 5.53 -11.36
C TYR A 297 -25.15 4.85 -10.45
N ALA A 298 -25.49 4.73 -9.18
CA ALA A 298 -24.88 3.77 -8.27
C ALA A 298 -25.91 3.15 -7.33
N CYS A 299 -25.61 1.98 -6.75
CA CYS A 299 -26.54 1.31 -5.84
C CYS A 299 -25.87 0.47 -4.75
N SER A 300 -26.56 0.30 -3.62
CA SER A 300 -26.14 -0.57 -2.51
C SER A 300 -27.32 -1.12 -1.72
N SER A 301 -27.12 -2.23 -1.00
CA SER A 301 -28.13 -2.84 -0.14
C SER A 301 -28.47 -1.99 1.09
N GLU A 302 -29.65 -2.22 1.68
CA GLU A 302 -30.02 -1.64 2.98
C GLU A 302 -29.32 -2.32 4.17
N ILE A 303 -28.94 -3.59 4.02
CA ILE A 303 -28.46 -4.44 5.11
C ILE A 303 -26.95 -4.60 5.01
N ARG A 304 -26.26 -4.31 6.11
CA ARG A 304 -24.92 -4.78 6.44
C ARG A 304 -24.99 -6.02 7.34
N GLY A 305 -24.15 -7.00 7.04
CA GLY A 305 -24.20 -8.34 7.59
C GLY A 305 -25.57 -8.93 7.32
N ASP A 306 -26.24 -9.40 8.37
CA ASP A 306 -27.54 -10.06 8.22
C ASP A 306 -28.72 -9.20 8.68
N ARG A 307 -28.45 -8.06 9.32
CA ARG A 307 -29.47 -7.37 10.12
C ARG A 307 -29.33 -5.87 10.32
N ASP A 308 -28.13 -5.30 10.21
CA ASP A 308 -27.88 -3.91 10.60
C ASP A 308 -28.03 -3.00 9.39
N LEU A 309 -28.39 -1.73 9.61
CA LEU A 309 -28.48 -0.77 8.51
C LEU A 309 -27.07 -0.57 7.91
N ALA A 310 -27.00 -0.46 6.59
CA ALA A 310 -25.77 -0.14 5.87
C ALA A 310 -25.06 1.09 6.47
N GLY A 311 -23.73 1.02 6.56
CA GLY A 311 -22.91 2.18 6.93
C GLY A 311 -22.75 3.16 5.74
N ILE A 312 -22.22 4.36 6.00
CA ILE A 312 -22.02 5.36 4.95
C ILE A 312 -20.88 5.03 3.97
N GLY A 313 -19.98 4.11 4.33
CA GLY A 313 -18.74 3.87 3.61
C GLY A 313 -18.94 3.42 2.16
N SER A 314 -19.79 2.41 1.95
CA SER A 314 -20.18 1.95 0.60
C SER A 314 -20.83 3.08 -0.20
N PHE A 315 -21.78 3.80 0.39
CA PHE A 315 -22.39 4.97 -0.24
C PHE A 315 -21.35 6.01 -0.65
N CYS A 316 -20.38 6.31 0.23
CA CYS A 316 -19.35 7.29 -0.05
C CYS A 316 -18.43 6.83 -1.20
N HIS A 317 -18.03 5.56 -1.24
CA HIS A 317 -17.18 5.00 -2.31
C HIS A 317 -17.90 5.06 -3.67
N GLU A 318 -19.11 4.52 -3.73
CA GLU A 318 -19.94 4.55 -4.94
C GLU A 318 -20.25 5.99 -5.39
N TYR A 319 -20.61 6.86 -4.45
CA TYR A 319 -20.86 8.26 -4.76
C TYR A 319 -19.58 8.99 -5.20
N ALA A 320 -18.39 8.60 -4.71
CA ALA A 320 -17.12 9.16 -5.14
C ALA A 320 -16.78 8.81 -6.60
N HIS A 321 -17.17 7.63 -7.09
CA HIS A 321 -17.16 7.37 -8.53
C HIS A 321 -17.99 8.40 -9.27
N THR A 322 -19.14 8.82 -8.75
CA THR A 322 -20.01 9.84 -9.38
C THR A 322 -19.37 11.23 -9.49
N LEU A 323 -18.34 11.50 -8.68
CA LEU A 323 -17.49 12.70 -8.78
C LEU A 323 -16.38 12.53 -9.83
N GLY A 324 -16.30 11.34 -10.42
CA GLY A 324 -15.39 10.92 -11.45
C GLY A 324 -14.16 10.21 -10.91
N LEU A 325 -14.06 9.86 -9.62
CA LEU A 325 -12.91 9.14 -9.06
C LEU A 325 -12.84 7.66 -9.53
N MET A 326 -11.62 7.12 -9.57
CA MET A 326 -11.27 5.75 -9.98
C MET A 326 -10.87 4.94 -8.77
N ASP A 327 -10.93 3.61 -8.90
CA ASP A 327 -10.39 2.68 -7.92
C ASP A 327 -8.87 2.72 -7.89
N LEU A 328 -8.35 2.65 -6.67
CA LEU A 328 -6.92 2.64 -6.35
C LEU A 328 -6.48 1.27 -5.80
N TYR A 329 -7.38 0.30 -5.73
CA TYR A 329 -7.03 -1.10 -5.46
C TYR A 329 -6.63 -1.84 -6.74
N ASP A 330 -6.14 -3.07 -6.57
CA ASP A 330 -5.85 -3.98 -7.66
C ASP A 330 -7.15 -4.57 -8.24
N THR A 331 -7.57 -4.11 -9.42
CA THR A 331 -8.85 -4.44 -10.04
C THR A 331 -8.80 -5.66 -10.99
N ASP A 332 -7.64 -6.31 -11.15
CA ASP A 332 -7.51 -7.52 -11.97
C ASP A 332 -7.54 -8.82 -11.19
N TYR A 333 -7.19 -8.75 -9.90
CA TYR A 333 -7.16 -9.86 -8.96
C TYR A 333 -6.34 -11.07 -9.44
N ASP A 334 -5.31 -10.83 -10.26
CA ASP A 334 -4.50 -11.90 -10.84
C ASP A 334 -3.63 -12.58 -9.76
N GLU A 335 -4.02 -13.80 -9.38
CA GLU A 335 -3.26 -14.58 -8.39
C GLU A 335 -1.92 -15.12 -8.93
N GLU A 336 -1.72 -15.17 -10.26
CA GLU A 336 -0.46 -15.68 -10.83
C GLU A 336 0.71 -14.71 -10.60
N ASP A 337 0.44 -13.41 -10.69
CA ASP A 337 1.44 -12.34 -10.54
C ASP A 337 1.49 -11.79 -9.08
N GLY A 338 0.45 -12.03 -8.27
CA GLY A 338 0.30 -11.58 -6.88
C GLY A 338 -0.63 -10.38 -6.78
N TRP A 339 -0.87 -9.84 -5.57
CA TRP A 339 -1.73 -8.66 -5.42
C TRP A 339 -0.92 -7.42 -5.14
N ALA A 340 -1.31 -6.33 -5.80
CA ALA A 340 -0.81 -5.01 -5.52
C ALA A 340 -1.37 -4.50 -4.17
N ALA A 341 -0.50 -4.05 -3.27
CA ALA A 341 -0.92 -3.38 -2.03
C ALA A 341 -1.72 -2.08 -2.26
N GLY A 342 -1.53 -1.46 -3.43
CA GLY A 342 -2.18 -0.23 -3.86
C GLY A 342 -2.00 0.89 -2.85
N THR A 343 -3.10 1.53 -2.48
CA THR A 343 -3.09 2.56 -1.43
C THR A 343 -3.33 1.99 -0.04
N TRP A 344 -2.84 0.76 0.22
CA TRP A 344 -2.87 0.08 1.52
C TRP A 344 -4.25 -0.09 2.15
N ARG A 345 -5.29 -0.23 1.32
CA ARG A 345 -6.66 -0.56 1.74
C ARG A 345 -7.28 0.46 2.69
N SER A 346 -7.04 0.34 4.00
CA SER A 346 -7.70 1.14 5.02
C SER A 346 -7.40 2.65 4.95
N THR A 347 -6.37 3.05 4.20
CA THR A 347 -5.91 4.44 4.08
C THR A 347 -6.62 5.27 3.01
N SER A 348 -7.40 4.66 2.12
CA SER A 348 -8.01 5.31 0.96
C SER A 348 -9.49 4.94 0.80
N LEU A 349 -10.35 5.90 0.42
CA LEU A 349 -11.76 5.62 0.17
C LEU A 349 -11.92 4.80 -1.11
N MET A 350 -11.20 5.16 -2.17
CA MET A 350 -11.21 4.43 -3.44
C MET A 350 -10.38 3.14 -3.42
N ASP A 351 -10.08 2.64 -2.23
CA ASP A 351 -9.52 1.33 -1.96
C ASP A 351 -10.48 0.62 -0.98
N GLY A 352 -10.03 -0.28 -0.12
CA GLY A 352 -10.90 -0.91 0.89
C GLY A 352 -11.15 -0.10 2.16
N GLY A 353 -10.86 1.21 2.21
CA GLY A 353 -11.08 2.07 3.38
C GLY A 353 -12.56 2.41 3.60
N ASN A 354 -13.39 2.26 2.58
CA ASN A 354 -14.85 2.29 2.69
C ASN A 354 -15.41 1.29 3.73
N TYR A 355 -14.64 0.27 4.11
CA TYR A 355 -15.03 -0.74 5.10
C TYR A 355 -14.60 -0.46 6.54
N ASN A 356 -13.86 0.63 6.74
CA ASN A 356 -13.37 0.99 8.07
C ASN A 356 -14.52 1.11 9.08
N ASN A 357 -14.34 0.50 10.25
CA ASN A 357 -15.32 0.47 11.34
C ASN A 357 -16.70 -0.07 10.89
N ASP A 358 -16.69 -1.21 10.19
CA ASP A 358 -17.88 -1.84 9.60
C ASP A 358 -18.61 -0.88 8.64
N SER A 359 -17.85 -0.21 7.78
CA SER A 359 -18.33 0.80 6.83
C SER A 359 -18.97 2.04 7.46
N GLN A 360 -18.73 2.32 8.75
CA GLN A 360 -19.29 3.51 9.43
C GLN A 360 -18.33 4.70 9.44
N THR A 361 -17.04 4.50 9.15
CA THR A 361 -16.03 5.56 9.27
C THR A 361 -15.01 5.43 8.15
N PRO A 362 -15.40 5.74 6.89
CA PRO A 362 -14.44 5.80 5.78
C PRO A 362 -13.33 6.84 6.06
N PRO A 363 -12.11 6.66 5.54
CA PRO A 363 -11.01 7.60 5.73
C PRO A 363 -11.27 8.94 5.05
N TYR A 364 -10.54 9.99 5.44
CA TYR A 364 -10.49 11.21 4.63
C TYR A 364 -9.98 10.90 3.22
N PHE A 365 -10.39 11.71 2.23
CA PHE A 365 -9.77 11.68 0.91
C PHE A 365 -8.27 11.89 1.03
N ASN A 366 -7.49 11.01 0.41
CA ASN A 366 -6.06 11.11 0.26
C ASN A 366 -5.68 12.24 -0.73
N CYS A 367 -4.39 12.57 -0.78
CA CYS A 367 -3.88 13.63 -1.65
C CYS A 367 -4.10 13.37 -3.15
N ILE A 368 -4.18 12.12 -3.60
CA ILE A 368 -4.47 11.75 -5.00
C ILE A 368 -5.90 12.17 -5.36
N GLU A 369 -6.88 11.73 -4.56
CA GLU A 369 -8.31 12.05 -4.75
C GLU A 369 -8.55 13.57 -4.67
N ARG A 370 -7.88 14.24 -3.73
CA ARG A 370 -7.95 15.71 -3.58
C ARG A 370 -7.32 16.46 -4.76
N GLU A 371 -6.20 15.98 -5.28
CA GLU A 371 -5.54 16.56 -6.46
C GLU A 371 -6.43 16.40 -7.71
N LEU A 372 -6.98 15.19 -7.92
CA LEU A 372 -7.86 14.90 -9.05
C LEU A 372 -9.06 15.85 -9.06
N LEU A 373 -9.75 15.99 -7.92
CA LEU A 373 -10.94 16.84 -7.78
C LEU A 373 -10.62 18.34 -7.61
N GLY A 374 -9.34 18.73 -7.51
CA GLY A 374 -8.94 20.12 -7.31
C GLY A 374 -9.30 20.72 -5.95
N ILE A 375 -9.70 19.89 -4.99
CA ILE A 375 -10.05 20.30 -3.62
C ILE A 375 -8.82 20.93 -2.96
N SER A 376 -7.67 20.27 -3.09
CA SER A 376 -6.37 20.77 -2.65
C SER A 376 -5.36 20.72 -3.80
N GLN A 377 -4.33 21.55 -3.74
CA GLN A 377 -3.26 21.58 -4.74
C GLN A 377 -1.92 21.32 -4.06
N ALA A 378 -1.07 20.52 -4.72
CA ALA A 378 0.26 20.23 -4.22
C ALA A 378 1.12 21.49 -4.15
N THR A 379 1.91 21.62 -3.09
CA THR A 379 3.05 22.52 -3.07
C THR A 379 4.30 21.76 -3.51
N VAL A 380 4.98 22.23 -4.56
CA VAL A 380 6.19 21.56 -5.06
C VAL A 380 7.35 21.82 -4.09
N LEU A 381 7.99 20.74 -3.65
CA LEU A 381 9.16 20.80 -2.77
C LEU A 381 10.35 21.43 -3.49
N GLN A 382 11.13 22.20 -2.74
CA GLN A 382 12.36 22.87 -3.18
C GLN A 382 13.51 22.41 -2.28
N THR A 383 14.65 22.12 -2.88
CA THR A 383 15.85 21.71 -2.15
C THR A 383 16.40 22.84 -1.29
N GLY A 384 17.02 22.49 -0.16
CA GLY A 384 17.57 23.44 0.82
C GLY A 384 16.52 24.07 1.75
N GLN A 385 15.27 23.59 1.73
CA GLN A 385 14.18 24.09 2.58
C GLN A 385 13.71 23.06 3.61
N SER A 386 13.08 23.56 4.67
CA SER A 386 12.36 22.77 5.67
C SER A 386 10.87 22.98 5.51
N TYR A 387 10.09 21.91 5.70
CA TYR A 387 8.65 21.91 5.53
C TYR A 387 7.95 21.37 6.77
N GLU A 388 6.70 21.81 6.93
CA GLU A 388 5.74 21.28 7.90
C GLU A 388 4.52 20.74 7.13
N LEU A 389 4.08 19.55 7.49
CA LEU A 389 2.85 18.89 7.04
C LEU A 389 1.89 18.79 8.21
N SER A 390 0.79 19.54 8.13
CA SER A 390 -0.37 19.33 9.00
C SER A 390 -1.13 18.07 8.58
N PRO A 391 -1.77 17.36 9.53
CA PRO A 391 -2.69 16.29 9.19
C PRO A 391 -3.79 16.72 8.21
N VAL A 392 -4.22 15.80 7.35
CA VAL A 392 -5.23 16.04 6.30
C VAL A 392 -6.52 16.66 6.85
N ASN A 393 -6.93 16.27 8.06
CA ASN A 393 -8.13 16.75 8.72
C ASN A 393 -8.02 18.20 9.25
N GLU A 394 -6.83 18.79 9.29
CA GLU A 394 -6.65 20.19 9.70
C GLU A 394 -6.73 21.15 8.52
N ASN A 395 -6.06 20.85 7.41
CA ASN A 395 -5.93 21.78 6.28
C ASN A 395 -5.83 21.12 4.89
N GLY A 396 -5.82 19.78 4.81
CA GLY A 396 -5.69 19.06 3.53
C GLY A 396 -4.43 19.41 2.73
N GLN A 397 -3.36 19.89 3.38
CA GLN A 397 -2.10 20.25 2.73
C GLN A 397 -1.30 19.00 2.38
N PHE A 398 -0.69 19.01 1.21
CA PHE A 398 0.26 17.99 0.78
C PHE A 398 1.34 18.61 -0.12
N TYR A 399 2.48 17.93 -0.21
CA TYR A 399 3.60 18.35 -1.04
C TYR A 399 3.82 17.39 -2.21
N ARG A 400 4.55 17.86 -3.22
CA ARG A 400 4.93 17.08 -4.40
C ARG A 400 6.43 17.18 -4.67
N LEU A 401 7.04 16.07 -5.04
CA LEU A 401 8.39 16.00 -5.60
C LEU A 401 8.30 15.43 -7.01
N ASP A 402 8.65 16.23 -8.01
CA ASP A 402 8.68 15.75 -9.40
C ASP A 402 9.88 14.84 -9.66
N THR A 403 9.68 13.83 -10.50
CA THR A 403 10.78 13.02 -11.06
C THR A 403 11.35 13.69 -12.32
N ASP A 404 12.35 13.05 -12.94
CA ASP A 404 12.85 13.45 -14.27
C ASP A 404 11.93 12.99 -15.42
N THR A 405 10.95 12.13 -15.13
CA THR A 405 9.90 11.70 -16.05
C THR A 405 8.66 12.57 -15.88
N LYS A 406 8.19 13.16 -16.98
CA LYS A 406 6.94 13.93 -16.96
C LYS A 406 5.77 13.03 -16.51
N ASP A 407 4.88 13.57 -15.70
CA ASP A 407 3.67 12.89 -15.21
C ASP A 407 3.96 11.68 -14.29
N GLU A 408 5.19 11.56 -13.80
CA GLU A 408 5.63 10.70 -12.71
C GLU A 408 6.18 11.56 -11.55
N TYR A 409 5.70 11.36 -10.32
CA TYR A 409 6.00 12.22 -9.17
C TYR A 409 5.67 11.54 -7.84
N TYR A 410 6.21 12.06 -6.74
CA TYR A 410 5.84 11.67 -5.38
C TYR A 410 4.93 12.69 -4.71
N LEU A 411 3.96 12.22 -3.93
CA LEU A 411 3.11 13.05 -3.07
C LEU A 411 3.37 12.75 -1.59
N PHE A 412 3.33 13.77 -0.74
CA PHE A 412 3.58 13.66 0.70
C PHE A 412 2.41 14.26 1.47
N GLU A 413 1.72 13.47 2.28
CA GLU A 413 0.62 13.92 3.14
C GLU A 413 0.82 13.45 4.58
N CYS A 414 0.16 14.09 5.55
CA CYS A 414 0.15 13.65 6.93
C CYS A 414 -1.24 13.16 7.35
N ARG A 415 -1.29 12.06 8.10
CA ARG A 415 -2.50 11.45 8.65
C ARG A 415 -2.41 11.37 10.17
N SER A 416 -3.52 11.62 10.86
CA SER A 416 -3.55 11.75 12.33
C SER A 416 -4.10 10.53 13.07
N ASN A 417 -4.73 9.58 12.36
CA ASN A 417 -5.53 8.50 12.95
C ASN A 417 -6.63 9.03 13.90
N ASP A 418 -7.26 10.14 13.51
CA ASP A 418 -8.34 10.80 14.25
C ASP A 418 -9.45 11.27 13.29
N GLY A 419 -10.64 11.59 13.81
CA GLY A 419 -11.80 11.93 12.99
C GLY A 419 -12.16 10.77 12.05
N TRP A 420 -12.32 11.06 10.76
CA TRP A 420 -12.56 10.03 9.72
C TRP A 420 -11.37 9.08 9.54
N ASP A 421 -10.14 9.48 9.92
CA ASP A 421 -8.97 8.61 9.86
C ASP A 421 -8.81 7.67 11.07
N LYS A 422 -9.73 7.67 12.04
CA LYS A 422 -9.59 6.92 13.30
C LYS A 422 -9.27 5.43 13.14
N TYR A 423 -9.64 4.84 12.00
CA TYR A 423 -9.55 3.40 11.72
C TYR A 423 -8.59 3.06 10.58
N ILE A 424 -7.73 4.00 10.14
CA ILE A 424 -6.77 3.72 9.07
C ILE A 424 -5.60 2.84 9.53
N GLY A 425 -5.35 2.74 10.85
CA GLY A 425 -4.39 1.81 11.44
C GLY A 425 -3.01 2.40 11.74
N GLY A 426 -2.76 3.67 11.42
CA GLY A 426 -1.49 4.33 11.68
C GLY A 426 -1.56 5.84 11.52
N LYS A 427 -0.48 6.54 11.88
CA LYS A 427 -0.38 8.01 11.83
C LYS A 427 1.03 8.43 11.47
N GLY A 428 1.15 9.60 10.86
CA GLY A 428 2.42 10.13 10.37
C GLY A 428 2.30 10.56 8.92
N MET A 429 3.43 10.64 8.24
CA MET A 429 3.49 10.97 6.82
C MET A 429 3.35 9.70 5.97
N LEU A 430 2.50 9.77 4.96
CA LEU A 430 2.44 8.81 3.86
C LEU A 430 3.11 9.43 2.63
N VAL A 431 3.77 8.59 1.84
CA VAL A 431 4.46 8.99 0.61
C VAL A 431 3.92 8.14 -0.52
N TYR A 432 3.34 8.78 -1.54
CA TYR A 432 2.79 8.10 -2.70
C TYR A 432 3.72 8.25 -3.89
N HIS A 433 3.98 7.19 -4.66
CA HIS A 433 4.62 7.25 -5.98
C HIS A 433 3.53 7.16 -7.06
N ILE A 434 3.42 8.22 -7.85
CA ILE A 434 2.38 8.38 -8.87
C ILE A 434 3.02 8.30 -10.25
N ASP A 435 2.47 7.46 -11.13
CA ASP A 435 2.81 7.41 -12.55
C ASP A 435 1.54 7.46 -13.42
N LYS A 436 1.42 8.47 -14.28
CA LYS A 436 0.28 8.60 -15.23
C LYS A 436 0.62 8.14 -16.64
N ASN A 437 1.83 7.63 -16.87
CA ASN A 437 2.30 7.27 -18.19
C ASN A 437 1.89 5.87 -18.62
N LEU A 438 1.70 4.94 -17.69
CA LEU A 438 1.37 3.55 -17.98
C LEU A 438 0.12 3.43 -18.85
N LYS A 439 0.17 2.51 -19.83
CA LYS A 439 -0.89 2.26 -20.80
C LYS A 439 -1.37 0.82 -20.75
N SER A 440 -2.68 0.64 -20.88
CA SER A 440 -3.31 -0.63 -21.20
C SER A 440 -3.56 -0.75 -22.69
N ILE A 441 -3.48 -1.97 -23.22
CA ILE A 441 -3.69 -2.25 -24.64
C ILE A 441 -5.02 -2.98 -24.80
N PHE A 442 -5.96 -2.36 -25.50
CA PHE A 442 -7.27 -2.94 -25.82
C PHE A 442 -7.54 -2.84 -27.31
N ASP A 443 -7.91 -3.96 -27.94
CA ASP A 443 -8.20 -4.05 -29.39
C ASP A 443 -7.12 -3.42 -30.30
N GLY A 444 -5.85 -3.44 -29.86
CA GLY A 444 -4.71 -2.87 -30.57
C GLY A 444 -4.52 -1.36 -30.37
N TYR A 445 -5.22 -0.74 -29.42
CA TYR A 445 -5.10 0.67 -29.05
C TYR A 445 -4.60 0.84 -27.62
N GLU A 446 -3.82 1.89 -27.38
CA GLU A 446 -3.30 2.25 -26.07
C GLU A 446 -4.24 3.23 -25.35
N TYR A 447 -4.62 2.89 -24.13
CA TYR A 447 -5.41 3.71 -23.23
C TYR A 447 -4.64 3.95 -21.93
N SER A 448 -4.89 5.06 -21.25
CA SER A 448 -4.31 5.27 -19.92
C SER A 448 -4.89 4.26 -18.93
N VAL A 449 -4.06 3.65 -18.09
CA VAL A 449 -4.55 2.77 -17.00
C VAL A 449 -5.49 3.52 -16.06
N TRP A 450 -5.27 4.82 -15.88
CA TRP A 450 -6.14 5.70 -15.10
C TRP A 450 -7.52 5.82 -15.72
N THR A 451 -7.61 5.92 -17.04
CA THR A 451 -8.91 5.93 -17.70
C THR A 451 -9.55 4.55 -17.66
N MET A 452 -8.80 3.47 -17.80
CA MET A 452 -9.37 2.12 -17.79
C MET A 452 -9.74 1.59 -16.40
N ASN A 453 -9.49 2.38 -15.34
CA ASN A 453 -9.65 1.95 -13.94
C ASN A 453 -8.79 0.71 -13.62
N GLU A 454 -7.53 0.76 -14.06
CA GLU A 454 -6.52 -0.30 -13.94
C GLU A 454 -5.23 0.24 -13.26
N ILE A 455 -5.38 1.23 -12.38
CA ILE A 455 -4.26 2.03 -11.84
C ILE A 455 -3.21 1.13 -11.16
N ASN A 456 -3.65 0.15 -10.38
CA ASN A 456 -2.76 -0.70 -9.60
C ASN A 456 -2.86 -2.19 -9.98
N THR A 457 -3.16 -2.50 -11.24
CA THR A 457 -3.27 -3.90 -11.74
C THR A 457 -1.93 -4.49 -12.18
N ARG A 458 -0.81 -3.84 -11.90
CA ARG A 458 0.53 -4.38 -12.20
C ARG A 458 1.35 -4.35 -10.94
N VAL A 459 1.55 -5.52 -10.34
CA VAL A 459 2.29 -5.69 -9.08
C VAL A 459 3.72 -5.16 -9.18
N ASP A 460 4.34 -5.24 -10.38
CA ASP A 460 5.69 -4.75 -10.65
C ASP A 460 5.72 -3.30 -11.14
N HIS A 461 4.56 -2.65 -11.33
CA HIS A 461 4.44 -1.26 -11.78
C HIS A 461 3.11 -0.62 -11.33
N GLN A 462 2.96 -0.43 -10.03
CA GLN A 462 1.80 0.26 -9.45
C GLN A 462 1.84 1.76 -9.77
N CYS A 463 0.75 2.32 -10.30
CA CYS A 463 0.70 3.74 -10.69
C CYS A 463 0.26 4.68 -9.58
N ALA A 464 -0.32 4.14 -8.51
CA ALA A 464 -0.65 4.87 -7.29
C ALA A 464 -0.20 4.02 -6.09
N ASP A 465 1.11 4.03 -5.85
CA ASP A 465 1.78 3.20 -4.86
C ASP A 465 2.12 4.01 -3.59
N LEU A 466 2.21 3.33 -2.45
CA LEU A 466 2.64 3.90 -1.17
C LEU A 466 4.01 3.36 -0.78
N ILE A 467 5.00 4.25 -0.71
CA ILE A 467 6.35 3.90 -0.29
C ILE A 467 6.36 3.60 1.22
N GLU A 468 6.66 2.36 1.60
CA GLU A 468 6.64 1.93 3.00
C GLU A 468 7.88 2.37 3.77
N ALA A 469 7.66 3.00 4.92
CA ALA A 469 8.73 3.45 5.78
C ALA A 469 9.64 2.34 6.33
N ASP A 470 9.25 1.07 6.29
CA ASP A 470 10.08 -0.05 6.72
C ASP A 470 10.87 -0.73 5.59
N GLY A 471 10.68 -0.29 4.34
CA GLY A 471 11.38 -0.79 3.15
C GLY A 471 11.02 -2.24 2.77
N ARG A 472 9.85 -2.74 3.19
CA ARG A 472 9.32 -4.02 2.69
C ARG A 472 8.78 -3.88 1.26
N SER A 473 8.49 -5.02 0.63
CA SER A 473 7.98 -5.09 -0.74
C SER A 473 6.47 -4.94 -0.78
N ASP A 474 6.00 -4.25 -1.81
CA ASP A 474 4.61 -3.93 -2.16
C ASP A 474 3.80 -5.16 -2.60
N ARG A 475 4.49 -6.29 -2.85
CA ARG A 475 3.88 -7.58 -3.18
C ARG A 475 3.37 -8.28 -1.93
N ILE A 476 2.06 -8.33 -1.78
CA ILE A 476 1.40 -9.08 -0.70
C ILE A 476 0.99 -10.47 -1.17
N ASN A 477 1.10 -11.46 -0.27
CA ASN A 477 0.65 -12.83 -0.54
C ASN A 477 -0.74 -13.10 0.06
N SER A 478 -1.28 -12.17 0.87
CA SER A 478 -2.60 -12.25 1.49
C SER A 478 -3.04 -10.88 2.02
N LEU A 479 -4.36 -10.65 2.15
CA LEU A 479 -4.88 -9.41 2.78
C LEU A 479 -4.58 -9.30 4.27
N SER A 480 -4.29 -10.41 4.94
CA SER A 480 -3.84 -10.38 6.34
C SER A 480 -2.50 -9.65 6.49
N ASP A 481 -1.65 -9.67 5.46
CA ASP A 481 -0.36 -8.99 5.47
C ASP A 481 -0.54 -7.47 5.53
N LEU A 482 -1.55 -6.91 4.85
CA LEU A 482 -1.86 -5.48 4.89
C LEU A 482 -2.28 -5.02 6.29
N LYS A 483 -3.23 -5.73 6.92
CA LYS A 483 -3.75 -5.35 8.24
C LYS A 483 -2.70 -5.43 9.35
N GLY A 484 -1.79 -6.39 9.27
CA GLY A 484 -0.75 -6.60 10.29
C GLY A 484 0.37 -5.56 10.24
N ASN A 485 0.58 -4.90 9.11
CA ASN A 485 1.76 -4.06 8.86
C ASN A 485 1.45 -2.59 8.60
N ILE A 486 0.16 -2.22 8.55
CA ILE A 486 -0.30 -0.87 8.21
C ILE A 486 0.39 0.24 9.03
N SER A 487 0.74 0.02 10.30
CA SER A 487 1.41 1.05 11.12
C SER A 487 2.86 1.33 10.70
N GLU A 488 3.51 0.40 10.01
CA GLU A 488 4.93 0.46 9.66
C GLU A 488 5.20 1.20 8.34
N ILE A 489 4.14 1.53 7.58
CA ILE A 489 4.28 2.30 6.33
C ILE A 489 4.40 3.82 6.58
N PHE A 490 3.99 4.28 7.76
CA PHE A 490 3.96 5.70 8.10
C PHE A 490 5.33 6.21 8.57
N PHE A 491 5.74 7.39 8.07
CA PHE A 491 6.95 8.06 8.51
C PHE A 491 6.69 9.08 9.64
N PRO A 492 7.62 9.29 10.57
CA PRO A 492 8.79 8.45 10.80
C PRO A 492 8.40 7.18 11.56
N THR A 493 9.15 6.10 11.32
CA THR A 493 9.18 4.96 12.25
C THR A 493 10.30 5.17 13.28
N THR A 494 10.43 4.25 14.24
CA THR A 494 11.56 4.28 15.19
C THR A 494 12.92 4.10 14.51
N ARG A 495 12.96 3.54 13.30
CA ARG A 495 14.18 3.21 12.56
C ARG A 495 14.40 4.09 11.34
N VAL A 496 13.32 4.61 10.75
CA VAL A 496 13.37 5.34 9.49
C VAL A 496 12.81 6.75 9.68
N THR A 497 13.70 7.72 9.50
CA THR A 497 13.43 9.16 9.64
C THR A 497 13.88 9.94 8.40
N SER A 498 14.14 9.21 7.31
CA SER A 498 14.55 9.74 6.02
C SER A 498 14.24 8.74 4.91
N LEU A 499 14.03 9.24 3.70
CA LEU A 499 13.91 8.49 2.45
C LEU A 499 14.51 9.33 1.32
N GLY A 500 14.98 8.70 0.25
CA GLY A 500 15.58 9.45 -0.86
C GLY A 500 16.71 8.71 -1.56
N THR A 501 17.77 9.44 -1.90
CA THR A 501 18.88 8.96 -2.73
C THR A 501 19.65 7.81 -2.08
N ASP A 502 20.06 8.00 -0.83
CA ASP A 502 20.92 7.09 -0.10
C ASP A 502 20.14 6.58 1.13
N GLY A 503 19.59 5.35 1.08
CA GLY A 503 18.82 4.81 2.22
C GLY A 503 17.88 3.67 1.86
N SER A 504 16.99 3.34 2.80
CA SER A 504 15.86 2.43 2.62
C SER A 504 14.68 3.01 3.41
N PRO A 505 13.56 3.38 2.78
CA PRO A 505 13.29 3.25 1.34
C PRO A 505 14.01 4.32 0.48
N GLN A 506 14.29 3.96 -0.77
CA GLN A 506 14.78 4.88 -1.79
C GLN A 506 13.61 5.55 -2.53
N LEU A 507 13.87 6.69 -3.16
CA LEU A 507 12.93 7.33 -4.09
C LEU A 507 13.36 6.98 -5.53
N ASP A 508 13.05 5.75 -5.94
CA ASP A 508 13.41 5.20 -7.25
C ASP A 508 12.31 5.45 -8.29
N PHE A 509 12.69 5.94 -9.45
CA PHE A 509 11.79 6.22 -10.57
C PHE A 509 11.61 4.97 -11.44
N TRP A 510 10.50 4.91 -12.18
CA TRP A 510 10.21 3.78 -13.08
C TRP A 510 11.19 3.66 -14.25
N ASN A 511 11.92 4.73 -14.57
CA ASN A 511 12.98 4.70 -15.59
C ASN A 511 14.31 4.09 -15.08
N GLY A 512 14.38 3.68 -13.80
CA GLY A 512 15.54 3.07 -13.15
C GLY A 512 16.54 4.07 -12.55
N ASN A 513 16.29 5.37 -12.65
CA ASN A 513 17.05 6.38 -11.92
C ASN A 513 16.54 6.51 -10.48
N THR A 514 17.40 6.93 -9.57
CA THR A 514 17.00 7.32 -8.21
C THR A 514 16.99 8.85 -8.10
N SER A 515 16.04 9.39 -7.36
CA SER A 515 15.98 10.82 -7.03
C SER A 515 17.29 11.34 -6.46
N ASN A 516 17.78 12.48 -6.97
CA ASN A 516 18.86 13.25 -6.34
C ASN A 516 18.38 14.02 -5.10
N VAL A 517 17.08 14.01 -4.80
CA VAL A 517 16.51 14.69 -3.64
C VAL A 517 16.23 13.66 -2.54
N SER A 518 16.64 13.99 -1.32
CA SER A 518 16.31 13.23 -0.12
C SER A 518 15.46 14.04 0.85
N ILE A 519 14.51 13.35 1.48
CA ILE A 519 13.69 13.87 2.55
C ILE A 519 14.29 13.37 3.87
N THR A 520 14.74 14.28 4.72
CA THR A 520 15.54 13.94 5.91
C THR A 520 15.00 14.59 7.17
N GLY A 521 15.35 14.01 8.32
CA GLY A 521 14.98 14.56 9.62
C GLY A 521 13.48 14.56 9.85
N ILE A 522 12.76 13.59 9.30
CA ILE A 522 11.31 13.43 9.44
C ILE A 522 10.98 13.21 10.91
N ARG A 523 10.17 14.11 11.47
CA ARG A 523 9.82 14.11 12.89
C ARG A 523 8.38 14.50 13.09
N ASN A 524 7.70 13.82 14.01
CA ASN A 524 6.42 14.27 14.52
C ASN A 524 6.64 15.32 15.62
N VAL A 525 6.12 16.53 15.40
CA VAL A 525 6.15 17.66 16.33
C VAL A 525 4.71 18.12 16.56
N ASN A 526 4.17 17.82 17.74
CA ASN A 526 2.80 18.18 18.13
C ASN A 526 1.71 17.70 17.14
N GLY A 527 1.86 16.49 16.58
CA GLY A 527 0.90 15.92 15.63
C GLY A 527 1.15 16.28 14.17
N LYS A 528 2.07 17.21 13.89
CA LYS A 528 2.49 17.59 12.53
C LYS A 528 3.81 16.94 12.17
N ILE A 529 4.05 16.73 10.88
CA ILE A 529 5.31 16.20 10.39
C ILE A 529 6.21 17.35 9.93
N THR A 530 7.46 17.33 10.37
CA THR A 530 8.50 18.27 9.91
C THR A 530 9.61 17.50 9.24
N PHE A 531 10.17 18.02 8.15
CA PHE A 531 11.26 17.41 7.41
C PHE A 531 12.07 18.45 6.63
N ASN A 532 13.25 18.07 6.17
CA ASN A 532 14.11 18.86 5.30
C ASN A 532 14.21 18.20 3.92
N VAL A 533 14.29 19.02 2.89
CA VAL A 533 14.52 18.59 1.51
C VAL A 533 15.95 18.93 1.15
N VAL A 534 16.77 17.90 0.93
CA VAL A 534 18.20 18.06 0.62
C VAL A 534 18.47 17.48 -0.76
N ASP A 535 19.30 18.16 -1.54
CA ASP A 535 19.81 17.63 -2.79
C ASP A 535 21.12 16.88 -2.50
N ARG A 536 21.35 15.75 -3.16
CA ARG A 536 22.60 15.02 -3.18
C ARG A 536 23.77 15.91 -3.60
N ASP A 537 23.51 16.86 -4.51
CA ASP A 537 24.53 17.69 -5.14
C ASP A 537 24.56 19.14 -4.59
N ALA A 538 23.68 19.52 -3.63
CA ALA A 538 23.56 20.90 -3.14
C ALA A 538 24.63 21.35 -2.13
N VAL A 539 25.67 20.57 -1.89
CA VAL A 539 26.93 21.15 -1.39
C VAL A 539 27.99 20.96 -2.47
N GLN A 540 28.04 21.86 -3.44
CA GLN A 540 29.24 22.01 -4.27
C GLN A 540 30.46 22.10 -3.33
N GLY A 541 31.38 21.15 -3.45
CA GLY A 541 32.61 21.13 -2.64
C GLY A 541 32.56 20.34 -1.33
N VAL A 542 31.59 19.44 -1.12
CA VAL A 542 31.65 18.41 -0.06
C VAL A 542 31.35 17.01 -0.62
N PRO A 543 32.27 16.03 -0.51
CA PRO A 543 32.01 14.67 -0.99
C PRO A 543 31.08 13.89 -0.05
N SER A 544 30.42 12.86 -0.60
CA SER A 544 29.61 11.88 0.12
C SER A 544 30.36 10.56 0.34
N VAL A 545 29.94 9.79 1.36
CA VAL A 545 30.55 8.50 1.73
C VAL A 545 30.03 7.38 0.84
N ARG A 546 30.93 6.62 0.23
CA ARG A 546 30.63 5.46 -0.63
C ARG A 546 31.47 4.24 -0.22
N ASN A 547 31.10 3.06 -0.73
CA ASN A 547 31.87 1.83 -0.63
C ASN A 547 32.35 1.51 0.80
N VAL A 548 31.44 1.65 1.77
CA VAL A 548 31.74 1.38 3.18
C VAL A 548 31.86 -0.12 3.38
N GLU A 549 33.03 -0.54 3.84
CA GLU A 549 33.29 -1.91 4.26
C GLU A 549 33.83 -1.94 5.67
N TYR A 550 33.61 -3.04 6.38
CA TYR A 550 34.13 -3.19 7.72
C TYR A 550 34.43 -4.64 8.05
N THR A 551 35.34 -4.82 9.00
CA THR A 551 35.71 -6.12 9.56
C THR A 551 35.71 -6.00 11.07
N THR A 552 34.92 -6.82 11.76
CA THR A 552 34.84 -6.80 13.23
C THR A 552 35.64 -7.92 13.88
N PHE A 553 36.24 -7.57 15.00
CA PHE A 553 36.99 -8.43 15.90
C PHE A 553 36.25 -8.51 17.24
N PRO A 554 36.71 -9.35 18.17
CA PRO A 554 36.20 -9.35 19.53
C PRO A 554 36.33 -8.01 20.26
N ASP A 555 37.40 -7.25 20.04
CA ASP A 555 37.73 -6.02 20.77
C ASP A 555 38.10 -4.83 19.86
N ALA A 556 37.86 -4.96 18.54
CA ALA A 556 38.14 -3.91 17.57
C ALA A 556 37.23 -3.99 16.33
N ALA A 557 37.25 -2.95 15.52
CA ALA A 557 36.69 -2.94 14.17
C ALA A 557 37.63 -2.16 13.23
N ILE A 558 37.83 -2.67 12.02
CA ILE A 558 38.47 -1.93 10.93
C ILE A 558 37.38 -1.50 9.95
N ILE A 559 37.36 -0.22 9.59
CA ILE A 559 36.38 0.39 8.68
C ILE A 559 37.13 1.05 7.54
N THR A 560 36.69 0.79 6.31
CA THR A 560 37.20 1.42 5.08
C THR A 560 36.05 2.01 4.29
N PHE A 561 36.27 3.14 3.62
CA PHE A 561 35.25 3.83 2.83
C PHE A 561 35.90 4.81 1.85
N GLU A 562 35.11 5.35 0.93
CA GLU A 562 35.58 6.19 -0.16
C GLU A 562 34.79 7.51 -0.22
N ALA A 563 35.45 8.59 -0.64
CA ALA A 563 34.82 9.85 -1.02
C ALA A 563 34.26 9.74 -2.44
N SER A 564 33.07 10.28 -2.67
CA SER A 564 32.45 10.31 -4.00
C SER A 564 33.14 11.23 -5.00
N ASP A 565 33.89 12.23 -4.51
CA ASP A 565 34.69 13.15 -5.30
C ASP A 565 36.06 13.34 -4.61
N THR A 566 37.13 13.10 -5.36
CA THR A 566 38.52 13.14 -4.88
C THR A 566 39.21 14.46 -5.14
N ASP A 567 38.61 15.34 -5.95
CA ASP A 567 39.20 16.60 -6.39
C ASP A 567 38.91 17.76 -5.43
N ILE A 568 38.16 17.50 -4.35
CA ILE A 568 37.80 18.50 -3.35
C ILE A 568 38.96 18.69 -2.35
N PRO A 569 39.62 19.87 -2.36
CA PRO A 569 40.77 20.12 -1.50
C PRO A 569 40.37 20.22 -0.03
N ASN A 570 41.30 19.84 0.87
CA ASN A 570 41.12 19.90 2.32
C ASN A 570 39.96 19.05 2.87
N THR A 571 39.58 17.99 2.18
CA THR A 571 38.58 17.02 2.66
C THR A 571 39.12 16.22 3.84
N VAL A 572 38.43 16.32 4.98
CA VAL A 572 38.72 15.60 6.22
C VAL A 572 37.63 14.57 6.45
N ALA A 573 38.00 13.29 6.52
CA ALA A 573 37.07 12.25 6.94
C ALA A 573 36.95 12.22 8.47
N VAL A 574 35.73 11.98 8.96
CA VAL A 574 35.45 11.89 10.39
C VAL A 574 34.54 10.70 10.66
N ILE A 575 34.86 9.93 11.70
CA ILE A 575 33.98 8.90 12.26
C ILE A 575 33.68 9.27 13.71
N ASP A 576 32.40 9.40 14.02
CA ASP A 576 31.91 9.45 15.39
C ASP A 576 31.31 8.10 15.76
N TRP A 577 31.80 7.43 16.80
CA TRP A 577 31.25 6.12 17.20
C TRP A 577 30.87 6.03 18.68
N LYS A 578 29.91 5.14 18.98
CA LYS A 578 29.52 4.79 20.36
C LYS A 578 28.87 3.41 20.44
N LYS A 579 28.72 2.89 21.66
CA LYS A 579 27.90 1.70 21.94
C LYS A 579 26.42 2.03 21.74
N THR A 580 25.69 1.24 20.96
CA THR A 580 24.33 1.59 20.48
C THR A 580 23.33 1.85 21.63
N ALA A 581 23.38 1.06 22.69
CA ALA A 581 22.49 1.17 23.85
C ALA A 581 23.00 2.16 24.94
N SER A 582 23.94 3.05 24.60
CA SER A 582 24.56 3.96 25.56
C SER A 582 24.17 5.42 25.31
N ASP A 583 23.92 6.13 26.40
CA ASP A 583 23.76 7.59 26.44
C ASP A 583 25.10 8.34 26.44
N ALA A 584 26.23 7.62 26.40
CA ALA A 584 27.55 8.24 26.31
C ALA A 584 27.69 9.07 25.01
N PRO A 585 28.44 10.19 25.05
CA PRO A 585 28.73 10.95 23.86
C PRO A 585 29.52 10.11 22.85
N TYR A 586 29.40 10.49 21.58
CA TYR A 586 30.22 9.90 20.52
C TYR A 586 31.71 10.17 20.76
N THR A 587 32.54 9.17 20.46
CA THR A 587 33.99 9.32 20.39
C THR A 587 34.37 9.59 18.94
N THR A 588 35.05 10.71 18.70
CA THR A 588 35.48 11.12 17.36
C THR A 588 36.85 10.57 17.02
N ILE A 589 37.00 10.01 15.81
CA ILE A 589 38.27 9.62 15.22
C ILE A 589 38.37 10.18 13.80
N LYS A 590 39.59 10.51 13.37
CA LYS A 590 39.90 10.97 12.00
C LYS A 590 40.57 9.83 11.24
N PRO A 591 39.85 9.14 10.33
CA PRO A 591 40.41 8.08 9.51
C PRO A 591 41.60 8.54 8.69
N ALA A 592 42.57 7.65 8.49
CA ALA A 592 43.74 7.94 7.68
C ALA A 592 43.38 7.79 6.20
N SER A 593 43.77 8.77 5.38
CA SER A 593 43.71 8.61 3.93
C SER A 593 44.71 7.54 3.48
N ILE A 594 44.24 6.64 2.61
CA ILE A 594 45.03 5.55 2.01
C ILE A 594 45.27 5.74 0.50
N GLY A 595 44.92 6.91 -0.05
CA GLY A 595 45.06 7.27 -1.47
C GLY A 595 43.74 7.24 -2.24
N ASP A 596 43.66 7.97 -3.36
CA ASP A 596 42.53 7.98 -4.31
C ASP A 596 41.14 8.14 -3.66
N GLY A 597 41.04 9.07 -2.70
CA GLY A 597 39.78 9.33 -1.98
C GLY A 597 39.36 8.22 -1.01
N LYS A 598 40.20 7.23 -0.75
CA LYS A 598 39.92 6.15 0.19
C LYS A 598 40.45 6.45 1.58
N TYR A 599 39.72 5.98 2.58
CA TYR A 599 40.01 6.20 3.98
C TYR A 599 39.87 4.90 4.78
N ALA A 600 40.70 4.76 5.80
CA ALA A 600 40.68 3.62 6.70
C ALA A 600 40.87 4.03 8.15
N CYS A 601 40.21 3.30 9.04
CA CYS A 601 40.29 3.52 10.47
C CYS A 601 40.17 2.20 11.22
N LYS A 602 40.87 2.10 12.34
CA LYS A 602 40.70 1.03 13.31
C LYS A 602 40.18 1.61 14.62
N ILE A 603 39.05 1.09 15.08
CA ILE A 603 38.48 1.39 16.39
C ILE A 603 38.90 0.25 17.32
N GLU A 604 39.64 0.56 18.37
CA GLU A 604 40.15 -0.42 19.35
C GLU A 604 39.51 -0.23 20.72
N GLY A 605 39.66 -1.22 21.61
CA GLY A 605 39.13 -1.17 22.97
C GLY A 605 37.61 -1.41 23.05
N LEU A 606 37.03 -2.08 22.05
CA LEU A 606 35.62 -2.44 22.06
C LEU A 606 35.34 -3.58 23.04
N GLU A 607 34.12 -3.61 23.58
CA GLU A 607 33.67 -4.67 24.45
C GLU A 607 33.33 -5.92 23.64
N SER A 608 33.92 -7.04 24.03
CA SER A 608 33.68 -8.32 23.36
C SER A 608 32.37 -8.98 23.76
N GLY A 609 31.82 -9.82 22.87
CA GLY A 609 30.66 -10.66 23.20
C GLY A 609 29.38 -10.24 22.50
N ASN A 610 29.44 -9.96 21.19
CA ASN A 610 28.27 -9.57 20.38
C ASN A 610 27.66 -8.24 20.84
N VAL A 611 28.51 -7.28 21.19
CA VAL A 611 28.08 -5.95 21.61
C VAL A 611 27.89 -5.08 20.38
N SER A 612 26.73 -4.42 20.29
CA SER A 612 26.39 -3.52 19.19
C SER A 612 26.96 -2.12 19.37
N TYR A 613 27.54 -1.61 18.28
CA TYR A 613 28.06 -0.25 18.14
C TYR A 613 27.46 0.41 16.91
N GLU A 614 27.49 1.74 16.90
CA GLU A 614 27.17 2.55 15.73
C GLU A 614 28.32 3.53 15.46
N ALA A 615 28.62 3.74 14.18
CA ALA A 615 29.55 4.74 13.69
C ALA A 615 28.82 5.67 12.70
N LEU A 616 29.06 6.97 12.80
CA LEU A 616 28.60 8.01 11.88
C LEU A 616 29.80 8.51 11.10
N ILE A 617 29.83 8.21 9.79
CA ILE A 617 30.93 8.53 8.89
C ILE A 617 30.55 9.75 8.07
N ARG A 618 31.41 10.77 8.01
CA ARG A 618 31.17 11.98 7.21
C ARG A 618 32.47 12.58 6.68
N PHE A 619 32.33 13.52 5.76
CA PHE A 619 33.38 14.39 5.30
C PHE A 619 33.15 15.83 5.76
N GLU A 620 34.23 16.50 6.12
CA GLU A 620 34.28 17.92 6.48
C GLU A 620 35.23 18.61 5.49
N THR A 621 34.78 19.69 4.86
CA THR A 621 35.58 20.52 3.94
C THR A 621 35.48 21.99 4.35
N GLN A 622 36.12 22.89 3.58
CA GLN A 622 35.96 24.33 3.80
C GLN A 622 34.55 24.83 3.46
N GLU A 623 33.84 24.13 2.57
CA GLU A 623 32.50 24.49 2.09
C GLU A 623 31.39 23.94 3.00
N GLY A 624 31.69 22.97 3.87
CA GLY A 624 30.71 22.44 4.82
C GLY A 624 31.00 21.03 5.32
N VAL A 625 29.95 20.38 5.80
CA VAL A 625 30.00 19.02 6.37
C VAL A 625 28.97 18.15 5.66
N SER A 626 29.36 16.94 5.25
CA SER A 626 28.48 16.01 4.55
C SER A 626 27.43 15.43 5.49
N SER A 627 26.33 14.94 4.93
CA SER A 627 25.47 13.99 5.64
C SER A 627 26.29 12.81 6.17
N SER A 628 25.91 12.30 7.34
CA SER A 628 26.61 11.17 7.96
C SER A 628 26.04 9.83 7.48
N TYR A 629 26.90 8.94 7.00
CA TYR A 629 26.58 7.53 6.77
C TYR A 629 26.60 6.78 8.10
N LYS A 630 25.47 6.18 8.48
CA LYS A 630 25.35 5.41 9.73
C LYS A 630 25.71 3.95 9.49
N LEU A 631 26.79 3.49 10.11
CA LEU A 631 27.27 2.11 10.08
C LEU A 631 26.98 1.40 11.42
N PRO A 632 25.96 0.53 11.50
CA PRO A 632 25.81 -0.38 12.63
C PRO A 632 26.79 -1.55 12.50
N PHE A 633 27.48 -1.92 13.58
CA PHE A 633 28.35 -3.09 13.59
C PHE A 633 28.37 -3.76 14.98
N MET A 634 28.83 -5.01 15.02
CA MET A 634 28.81 -5.83 16.24
C MET A 634 30.15 -6.53 16.45
N THR A 635 30.68 -6.47 17.68
CA THR A 635 31.91 -7.18 18.05
C THR A 635 31.69 -8.69 18.03
N LYS A 636 32.77 -9.45 17.81
CA LYS A 636 32.69 -10.92 17.81
C LYS A 636 32.79 -11.47 19.23
N ARG A 637 32.38 -12.73 19.41
CA ARG A 637 32.58 -13.43 20.68
C ARG A 637 34.08 -13.68 20.90
N LYS A 638 34.58 -13.31 22.08
CA LYS A 638 35.93 -13.68 22.52
C LYS A 638 35.94 -15.16 22.96
N PRO A 639 36.84 -16.00 22.44
CA PRO A 639 37.09 -17.33 22.99
C PRO A 639 37.57 -17.21 24.45
N GLY A 640 37.33 -18.22 25.28
CA GLY A 640 37.71 -18.21 26.70
C GLY A 640 39.21 -18.30 26.99
N VAL A 641 40.06 -17.76 26.12
CA VAL A 641 41.52 -17.70 26.28
C VAL A 641 41.92 -16.35 26.86
N SER A 642 42.90 -16.37 27.77
CA SER A 642 43.40 -15.17 28.47
C SER A 642 44.63 -14.55 27.82
N TRP A 643 45.30 -15.26 26.92
CA TRP A 643 46.48 -14.76 26.19
C TRP A 643 46.08 -14.10 24.86
N PRO A 644 46.91 -13.17 24.32
CA PRO A 644 46.63 -12.55 23.04
C PRO A 644 46.73 -13.54 21.88
N TYR A 645 45.98 -13.28 20.81
CA TYR A 645 45.96 -14.16 19.65
C TYR A 645 45.57 -13.42 18.36
N ILE A 646 46.00 -13.95 17.21
CA ILE A 646 45.59 -13.44 15.89
C ILE A 646 44.18 -13.96 15.59
N TYR A 647 43.21 -13.04 15.54
CA TYR A 647 41.85 -13.36 15.09
C TYR A 647 41.81 -13.34 13.56
N MET A 648 41.23 -14.38 12.97
CA MET A 648 41.07 -14.48 11.52
C MET A 648 39.58 -14.40 11.21
N PRO A 649 39.08 -13.23 10.75
CA PRO A 649 37.74 -13.14 10.21
C PRO A 649 37.64 -13.98 8.92
N GLN A 650 36.43 -14.27 8.45
CA GLN A 650 36.25 -14.97 7.16
C GLN A 650 37.01 -14.23 6.05
N THR A 651 37.77 -14.98 5.25
CA THR A 651 38.57 -14.45 4.14
C THR A 651 37.66 -13.88 3.05
N ARG A 652 38.01 -12.70 2.53
CA ARG A 652 37.34 -12.09 1.37
C ARG A 652 37.77 -12.79 0.08
N ARG A 653 37.00 -12.63 -1.00
CA ARG A 653 37.27 -13.24 -2.33
C ARG A 653 38.62 -12.83 -2.94
N ASP A 654 39.27 -11.79 -2.43
CA ASP A 654 40.53 -11.21 -2.92
C ASP A 654 41.76 -11.60 -2.08
N ASN A 655 41.69 -12.63 -1.24
CA ASN A 655 42.75 -13.05 -0.32
C ASN A 655 43.23 -11.96 0.65
N ALA A 656 42.41 -10.94 0.92
CA ALA A 656 42.73 -9.90 1.90
C ALA A 656 42.48 -10.35 3.35
N LEU A 657 43.42 -10.03 4.22
CA LEU A 657 43.41 -10.32 5.65
C LEU A 657 43.55 -9.05 6.47
N ALA A 658 42.51 -8.72 7.23
CA ALA A 658 42.58 -7.63 8.20
C ALA A 658 43.41 -8.07 9.42
N LEU A 659 44.55 -7.42 9.65
CA LEU A 659 45.50 -7.80 10.68
C LEU A 659 45.15 -7.17 12.03
N HIS A 660 44.88 -8.02 13.03
CA HIS A 660 44.68 -7.60 14.41
C HIS A 660 45.03 -8.71 15.41
N VAL A 661 45.64 -8.31 16.52
CA VAL A 661 45.88 -9.18 17.68
C VAL A 661 44.87 -8.81 18.77
N VAL A 662 43.99 -9.75 19.08
CA VAL A 662 42.99 -9.59 20.14
C VAL A 662 43.67 -9.70 21.49
N GLY A 663 43.27 -8.86 22.44
CA GLY A 663 43.81 -8.85 23.81
C GLY A 663 45.21 -8.25 23.92
N ALA A 664 45.62 -7.44 22.94
CA ALA A 664 46.90 -6.73 22.92
C ALA A 664 46.73 -5.20 22.96
N SER A 665 45.66 -4.69 23.58
CA SER A 665 45.36 -3.25 23.67
C SER A 665 46.38 -2.44 24.47
N GLU A 666 47.15 -3.09 25.34
CA GLU A 666 48.23 -2.51 26.16
C GLU A 666 49.63 -2.76 25.54
N ALA A 667 49.69 -3.22 24.29
CA ALA A 667 50.95 -3.40 23.60
C ALA A 667 51.55 -2.04 23.24
N SER A 668 52.85 -1.87 23.49
CA SER A 668 53.60 -0.70 23.04
C SER A 668 53.92 -0.75 21.54
N GLU A 669 54.11 -1.96 21.00
CA GLU A 669 54.34 -2.17 19.57
C GLU A 669 53.81 -3.54 19.12
N ILE A 670 53.26 -3.61 17.91
CA ILE A 670 52.95 -4.88 17.24
C ILE A 670 53.61 -4.87 15.86
N SER A 671 54.56 -5.77 15.66
CA SER A 671 55.29 -5.97 14.41
C SER A 671 54.83 -7.26 13.73
N TRP A 672 54.53 -7.21 12.43
CA TRP A 672 54.05 -8.36 11.66
C TRP A 672 55.11 -8.92 10.73
N TYR A 673 55.12 -10.23 10.54
CA TYR A 673 56.02 -10.95 9.65
C TYR A 673 55.26 -12.04 8.90
N TYR A 674 55.64 -12.30 7.66
CA TYR A 674 55.16 -13.41 6.86
C TYR A 674 56.37 -14.19 6.32
N ASP A 675 56.48 -15.47 6.69
CA ASP A 675 57.67 -16.30 6.43
C ASP A 675 58.98 -15.59 6.82
N ASP A 676 58.97 -14.99 8.01
CA ASP A 676 60.08 -14.21 8.59
C ASP A 676 60.44 -12.91 7.86
N VAL A 677 59.69 -12.54 6.82
CA VAL A 677 59.82 -11.24 6.14
C VAL A 677 58.91 -10.21 6.83
N PRO A 678 59.41 -9.04 7.23
CA PRO A 678 58.56 -7.99 7.80
C PRO A 678 57.41 -7.59 6.88
N VAL A 679 56.20 -7.49 7.43
CA VAL A 679 54.99 -7.06 6.73
C VAL A 679 54.46 -5.81 7.38
N ASN A 680 54.19 -4.79 6.58
CA ASN A 680 53.49 -3.59 7.02
C ASN A 680 52.11 -3.56 6.34
N PRO A 681 51.01 -3.76 7.08
CA PRO A 681 49.66 -3.80 6.52
C PRO A 681 49.12 -2.42 6.10
N GLY A 682 50.01 -1.42 5.92
CA GLY A 682 49.63 -0.08 5.51
C GLY A 682 48.69 0.60 6.51
N LYS A 683 48.00 1.63 6.03
CA LYS A 683 46.98 2.37 6.80
C LYS A 683 45.59 1.71 6.71
N ASP A 684 45.39 0.79 5.76
CA ASP A 684 44.16 0.00 5.61
C ASP A 684 44.11 -1.21 6.55
N TYR A 685 45.22 -1.54 7.21
CA TYR A 685 45.37 -2.68 8.11
C TYR A 685 45.13 -4.03 7.40
N ILE A 686 45.24 -4.05 6.07
CA ILE A 686 45.03 -5.24 5.25
C ILE A 686 46.37 -5.79 4.78
N PHE A 687 46.54 -7.10 4.92
CA PHE A 687 47.62 -7.87 4.33
C PHE A 687 47.08 -8.84 3.29
N ARG A 688 47.77 -8.99 2.16
CA ARG A 688 47.37 -9.85 1.03
C ARG A 688 48.50 -10.86 0.77
N PRO A 689 48.47 -12.06 1.39
CA PRO A 689 49.41 -13.12 1.04
C PRO A 689 49.13 -13.64 -0.36
N ASP A 690 50.19 -13.90 -1.12
CA ASP A 690 50.17 -14.42 -2.50
C ASP A 690 50.36 -15.95 -2.58
N ALA A 691 50.82 -16.58 -1.49
CA ALA A 691 50.97 -18.03 -1.35
C ALA A 691 50.69 -18.46 0.10
N SER A 692 50.53 -19.77 0.34
CA SER A 692 50.47 -20.34 1.69
C SER A 692 51.78 -20.13 2.46
N GLY A 693 51.72 -19.90 3.77
CA GLY A 693 52.89 -19.50 4.57
C GLY A 693 52.55 -19.23 6.04
N VAL A 694 53.51 -18.68 6.79
CA VAL A 694 53.42 -18.47 8.24
C VAL A 694 53.30 -17.00 8.58
N LEU A 695 52.14 -16.60 9.09
CA LEU A 695 51.92 -15.26 9.66
C LEU A 695 52.37 -15.22 11.12
N LYS A 696 53.14 -14.20 11.48
CA LYS A 696 53.69 -14.00 12.82
C LYS A 696 53.45 -12.57 13.29
N ALA A 697 52.82 -12.43 14.45
CA ALA A 697 52.73 -11.16 15.17
C ALA A 697 53.70 -11.18 16.36
N VAL A 698 54.53 -10.16 16.44
CA VAL A 698 55.43 -9.89 17.55
C VAL A 698 54.82 -8.76 18.35
N VAL A 699 54.35 -9.06 19.56
CA VAL A 699 53.75 -8.10 20.48
C VAL A 699 54.81 -7.71 21.51
N ILE A 700 55.13 -6.43 21.61
CA ILE A 700 55.96 -5.86 22.65
C ILE A 700 55.05 -5.11 23.62
N TRP A 701 55.14 -5.44 24.89
CA TRP A 701 54.34 -4.83 25.95
C TRP A 701 55.01 -3.58 26.53
N GLU A 702 54.28 -2.76 27.28
CA GLU A 702 54.86 -1.55 27.91
C GLU A 702 56.01 -1.85 28.88
N ASP A 703 56.01 -3.03 29.52
CA ASP A 703 57.08 -3.48 30.41
C ASP A 703 58.31 -4.03 29.67
N GLY A 704 58.28 -4.06 28.34
CA GLY A 704 59.33 -4.59 27.46
C GLY A 704 59.30 -6.10 27.28
N SER A 705 58.34 -6.82 27.89
CA SER A 705 58.13 -8.24 27.61
C SER A 705 57.59 -8.46 26.19
N LYS A 706 57.78 -9.68 25.67
CA LYS A 706 57.53 -10.01 24.26
C LYS A 706 56.75 -11.30 24.11
N ASP A 707 55.63 -11.22 23.39
CA ASP A 707 54.89 -12.39 22.91
C ASP A 707 55.06 -12.56 21.39
N ILE A 708 55.17 -13.81 20.95
CA ILE A 708 55.24 -14.17 19.53
C ILE A 708 54.08 -15.10 19.22
N ILE A 709 53.16 -14.63 18.37
CA ILE A 709 51.95 -15.34 18.01
C ILE A 709 52.10 -15.78 16.55
N ILE A 710 51.95 -17.07 16.29
CA ILE A 710 52.18 -17.66 14.97
C ILE A 710 50.89 -18.30 14.47
N LYS A 711 50.58 -18.13 13.18
CA LYS A 711 49.43 -18.73 12.53
C LYS A 711 49.79 -19.20 11.12
N GLN A 712 49.49 -20.46 10.83
CA GLN A 712 49.65 -21.01 9.48
C GLN A 712 48.51 -20.52 8.59
N LEU A 713 48.85 -19.99 7.42
CA LEU A 713 47.90 -19.60 6.37
C LEU A 713 47.98 -20.59 5.22
N ASN A 714 46.81 -21.06 4.77
CA ASN A 714 46.66 -21.85 3.56
C ASN A 714 45.88 -20.99 2.55
N VAL A 715 46.47 -20.71 1.40
CA VAL A 715 45.83 -20.07 0.25
C VAL A 715 45.46 -21.19 -0.71
N GLU A 716 44.16 -21.41 -0.92
CA GLU A 716 43.61 -22.40 -1.88
C GLU A 716 43.39 -21.81 -3.27
#